data_AF-A0A016XM66-F1
#
_entry.id   AF-A0A016XM66-F1
#
_cell.length_a   1.000
_cell.length_b   1.000
_cell.length_c   1.000
_cell.angle_alpha   90.00
_cell.angle_beta   90.00
_cell.angle_gamma   90.00
#
_symmetry.space_group_name_H-M   'P 1'
#
loop_
_entity.id
_entity.type
_entity.pdbx_description
1 polymer ?
#
loop_
_entity_poly.entity_id
_entity_poly.type
_entity_poly.pdbx_seq_one_letter_code
_entity_poly.pdbx_strand_id
1 'polypeptide(L)'
;MTSSTPTPPTASAPAATPKKVRFFRFSALLPFALITALIVAGYLIFFDRLVKRGLEATFTAMNGARVEIGSFDFSLLDTSVQTRGIQWTDADAPMKNLFEIGATDFTLQSSPWSVGKFVVTRMAVEDLRFDTERTTSGALPREKNTSATGPSTDAGASGNMAASIEAFAKGIDYQAIAGKIGQPEDIPAVRLGKELEDKVQARSDLWKERLPGLTDLSDLQATSDEIQAISRRKYKLPEDLPQLRKDLDTLKDAKQRLHAKQDALKQARQGLQTDMNELQAGYAQVNALREAKLKDLLIDPQGDLFSASNILSALLGASLVDSARKYLGYYDKFKGYLPEQKQTAEAKVVQQERARGTTVDFVRAGALPSVYIGQIDVSGRYETAVLSGTVRNASSDLTYQPLLLNVDFRDAQNNANLATLSGSMSGTKQGLNSNIQLSLRQSPLQRLTSGVDNKYLAGMDGKADIRAVLNDTPESLSLALRIEGRDVGLKLKPDSMGKDMERLLSAVLTRIDLLTVDLAYVRTTGPDGKLRTTTRLRSNLEPLLNARLRAYVDAEVAKFNRELRTRFDAEVDQALAPLKQKLDGFDQSGTLSAALGDADKLDAARAKLEQDLEQKIKAEENRLKSKANDRLDKQKEKLENKLKSLR
;
A
#
# COMPACT_ATOMS: atom_id res chain seq x y z
N MET A 1 96.19 -78.23 3.32
CA MET A 1 97.39 -77.37 3.37
C MET A 1 96.89 -76.02 3.85
N THR A 2 97.14 -75.50 5.04
CA THR A 2 98.31 -75.46 5.92
C THR A 2 97.76 -75.15 7.33
N SER A 3 98.01 -75.97 8.36
CA SER A 3 99.04 -75.73 9.39
C SER A 3 99.13 -74.25 9.82
N SER A 4 98.80 -73.89 11.06
CA SER A 4 99.79 -74.01 12.14
C SER A 4 99.18 -73.78 13.54
N THR A 5 99.26 -74.84 14.37
CA THR A 5 100.08 -74.97 15.60
C THR A 5 100.12 -73.85 16.67
N PRO A 6 100.40 -74.22 17.95
CA PRO A 6 99.54 -73.93 19.09
C PRO A 6 100.29 -73.26 20.26
N THR A 7 99.63 -73.00 21.38
CA THR A 7 100.32 -73.02 22.69
C THR A 7 99.35 -73.30 23.85
N PRO A 8 99.67 -74.27 24.74
CA PRO A 8 99.03 -74.46 26.05
C PRO A 8 99.91 -73.80 27.16
N PRO A 9 99.70 -74.07 28.46
CA PRO A 9 98.49 -73.95 29.29
C PRO A 9 98.74 -73.10 30.55
N THR A 10 97.70 -72.65 31.25
CA THR A 10 97.83 -72.39 32.70
C THR A 10 96.53 -72.67 33.44
N ALA A 11 96.67 -73.31 34.59
CA ALA A 11 95.62 -73.91 35.38
C ALA A 11 94.75 -72.91 36.16
N SER A 12 93.58 -73.43 36.55
CA SER A 12 92.77 -73.15 37.76
C SER A 12 91.97 -71.85 37.89
N ALA A 13 90.65 -71.99 37.76
CA ALA A 13 89.64 -71.41 38.67
C ALA A 13 88.35 -72.28 38.59
N PRO A 14 87.62 -72.48 39.70
CA PRO A 14 86.49 -73.41 39.75
C PRO A 14 85.33 -72.94 38.86
N ALA A 15 84.65 -73.90 38.24
CA ALA A 15 83.46 -73.67 37.42
C ALA A 15 82.37 -72.95 38.23
N ALA A 16 82.12 -71.68 37.88
CA ALA A 16 80.90 -71.00 38.29
C ALA A 16 79.71 -71.74 37.66
N THR A 17 78.86 -72.31 38.51
CA THR A 17 77.60 -72.92 38.08
C THR A 17 76.80 -71.94 37.21
N PRO A 18 76.28 -72.36 36.04
CA PRO A 18 75.49 -71.47 35.21
C PRO A 18 74.21 -71.07 35.94
N LYS A 19 74.06 -69.78 36.21
CA LYS A 19 72.84 -69.19 36.77
C LYS A 19 71.74 -69.35 35.72
N LYS A 20 70.85 -70.32 35.92
CA LYS A 20 69.72 -70.64 35.04
C LYS A 20 68.82 -69.41 34.91
N VAL A 21 68.93 -68.68 33.80
CA VAL A 21 68.07 -67.53 33.50
C VAL A 21 66.70 -68.07 33.09
N ARG A 22 65.71 -67.98 33.98
CA ARG A 22 64.31 -68.31 33.68
C ARG A 22 63.73 -67.21 32.78
N PHE A 23 63.57 -67.48 31.48
CA PHE A 23 62.97 -66.57 30.49
C PHE A 23 61.47 -66.31 30.71
N PHE A 24 60.75 -67.19 31.41
CA PHE A 24 59.35 -66.97 31.80
C PHE A 24 59.20 -67.16 33.31
N ARG A 25 59.04 -66.03 34.03
CA ARG A 25 58.57 -66.03 35.41
C ARG A 25 57.05 -66.17 35.39
N PHE A 26 56.52 -67.40 35.42
CA PHE A 26 55.07 -67.65 35.56
C PHE A 26 54.46 -66.96 36.80
N SER A 27 55.27 -66.67 37.82
CA SER A 27 54.88 -65.86 38.97
C SER A 27 54.63 -64.37 38.65
N ALA A 28 55.04 -63.87 37.49
CA ALA A 28 54.74 -62.52 36.98
C ALA A 28 53.53 -62.51 36.03
N LEU A 29 53.09 -63.68 35.56
CA LEU A 29 51.91 -63.84 34.70
C LEU A 29 50.61 -63.71 35.51
N LEU A 30 50.60 -64.18 36.76
CA LEU A 30 49.49 -64.02 37.68
C LEU A 30 49.21 -62.55 38.05
N PRO A 31 50.20 -61.74 38.50
CA PRO A 31 49.96 -60.32 38.74
C PRO A 31 49.68 -59.56 37.45
N PHE A 32 50.27 -59.93 36.30
CA PHE A 32 49.93 -59.33 35.01
C PHE A 32 48.48 -59.61 34.60
N ALA A 33 48.03 -60.87 34.66
CA ALA A 33 46.64 -61.24 34.40
C ALA A 33 45.66 -60.59 35.38
N LEU A 34 46.04 -60.47 36.66
CA LEU A 34 45.27 -59.76 37.67
C LEU A 34 45.17 -58.26 37.37
N ILE A 35 46.27 -57.62 36.96
CA ILE A 35 46.30 -56.21 36.53
C ILE A 35 45.47 -56.02 35.26
N THR A 36 45.61 -56.89 34.26
CA THR A 36 44.78 -56.87 33.04
C THR A 36 43.32 -57.07 33.37
N ALA A 37 42.97 -58.01 34.25
CA ALA A 37 41.60 -58.22 34.70
C ALA A 37 41.05 -57.02 35.47
N LEU A 38 41.87 -56.36 36.31
CA LEU A 38 41.52 -55.12 37.00
C LEU A 38 41.33 -53.94 36.02
N ILE A 39 42.17 -53.84 34.99
CA ILE A 39 42.06 -52.81 33.95
C ILE A 39 40.79 -53.06 33.12
N VAL A 40 40.51 -54.30 32.74
CA VAL A 40 39.30 -54.68 32.00
C VAL A 40 38.06 -54.47 32.87
N ALA A 41 38.08 -54.89 34.14
CA ALA A 41 36.98 -54.65 35.06
C ALA A 41 36.76 -53.16 35.31
N GLY A 42 37.84 -52.38 35.48
CA GLY A 42 37.79 -50.93 35.58
C GLY A 42 37.22 -50.30 34.32
N TYR A 43 37.65 -50.73 33.15
CA TYR A 43 37.10 -50.29 31.86
C TYR A 43 35.59 -50.60 31.79
N LEU A 44 35.17 -51.84 32.03
CA LEU A 44 33.76 -52.24 31.96
C LEU A 44 32.86 -51.50 32.96
N ILE A 45 33.37 -51.15 34.15
CA ILE A 45 32.59 -50.45 35.18
C ILE A 45 32.55 -48.92 34.94
N PHE A 46 33.65 -48.33 34.45
CA PHE A 46 33.78 -46.87 34.34
C PHE A 46 33.56 -46.32 32.92
N PHE A 47 33.64 -47.15 31.87
CA PHE A 47 33.54 -46.72 30.48
C PHE A 47 32.25 -45.94 30.22
N ASP A 48 31.10 -46.50 30.60
CA ASP A 48 29.80 -45.87 30.39
C ASP A 48 29.70 -44.49 31.06
N ARG A 49 30.20 -44.38 32.30
CA ARG A 49 30.25 -43.09 33.02
C ARG A 49 31.21 -42.09 32.38
N LEU A 50 32.36 -42.53 31.90
CA LEU A 50 33.36 -41.67 31.26
C LEU A 50 32.85 -41.15 29.92
N VAL A 51 32.27 -42.03 29.09
CA VAL A 51 31.70 -41.68 27.79
C VAL A 51 30.50 -40.75 27.97
N LYS A 52 29.58 -41.07 28.89
CA LYS A 52 28.47 -40.18 29.25
C LYS A 52 28.94 -38.76 29.58
N ARG A 53 29.89 -38.62 30.51
CA ARG A 53 30.43 -37.30 30.89
C ARG A 53 31.13 -36.59 29.74
N GLY A 54 31.85 -37.33 28.91
CA GLY A 54 32.50 -36.81 27.72
C GLY A 54 31.47 -36.23 26.73
N LEU A 55 30.41 -37.01 26.44
CA LEU A 55 29.32 -36.59 25.56
C LEU A 55 28.56 -35.38 26.12
N GLU A 56 28.21 -35.39 27.40
CA GLU A 56 27.57 -34.25 28.08
C GLU A 56 28.43 -32.98 27.98
N ALA A 57 29.74 -33.08 28.21
CA ALA A 57 30.66 -31.95 28.10
C ALA A 57 30.76 -31.43 26.65
N THR A 58 30.88 -32.33 25.67
CA THR A 58 30.94 -31.96 24.25
C THR A 58 29.63 -31.32 23.79
N PHE A 59 28.48 -31.92 24.08
CA PHE A 59 27.18 -31.37 23.70
C PHE A 59 26.86 -30.06 24.43
N THR A 60 27.24 -29.94 25.70
CA THR A 60 27.12 -28.69 26.44
C THR A 60 27.97 -27.57 25.81
N ALA A 61 29.22 -27.88 25.43
CA ALA A 61 30.08 -26.91 24.74
C ALA A 61 29.54 -26.53 23.36
N MET A 62 28.96 -27.47 22.62
CA MET A 62 28.33 -27.22 21.32
C MET A 62 27.07 -26.38 21.42
N ASN A 63 26.22 -26.65 22.42
CA ASN A 63 24.95 -25.97 22.62
C ASN A 63 25.12 -24.58 23.28
N GLY A 64 26.17 -24.40 24.09
CA GLY A 64 26.34 -23.21 24.93
C GLY A 64 25.39 -23.16 26.15
N ALA A 65 24.64 -24.25 26.37
CA ALA A 65 23.81 -24.50 27.54
C ALA A 65 23.91 -25.98 27.92
N ARG A 66 23.61 -26.31 29.17
CA ARG A 66 23.79 -27.67 29.73
C ARG A 66 23.03 -28.72 28.91
N VAL A 67 23.71 -29.78 28.50
CA VAL A 67 23.08 -30.98 27.91
C VAL A 67 23.30 -32.13 28.86
N GLU A 68 22.24 -32.87 29.17
CA GLU A 68 22.27 -33.98 30.11
C GLU A 68 21.83 -35.27 29.43
N ILE A 69 22.43 -36.39 29.83
CA ILE A 69 22.09 -37.72 29.34
C ILE A 69 21.66 -38.54 30.56
N GLY A 70 20.45 -39.10 30.57
CA GLY A 70 19.98 -39.94 31.68
C GLY A 70 20.86 -41.16 31.90
N SER A 71 20.91 -42.07 30.92
CA SER A 71 21.78 -43.24 30.91
C SER A 71 22.49 -43.41 29.57
N PHE A 72 23.66 -44.04 29.61
CA PHE A 72 24.44 -44.47 28.46
C PHE A 72 24.93 -45.88 28.76
N ASP A 73 24.57 -46.82 27.90
CA ASP A 73 24.89 -48.24 28.06
C ASP A 73 25.54 -48.75 26.76
N PHE A 74 26.77 -49.27 26.84
CA PHE A 74 27.50 -49.81 25.70
C PHE A 74 27.70 -51.33 25.82
N SER A 75 27.14 -52.10 24.89
CA SER A 75 27.43 -53.55 24.78
C SER A 75 28.60 -53.76 23.83
N LEU A 76 29.75 -54.18 24.36
CA LEU A 76 30.94 -54.48 23.56
C LEU A 76 30.73 -55.68 22.62
N LEU A 77 29.95 -56.68 23.04
CA LEU A 77 29.73 -57.91 22.26
C LEU A 77 28.79 -57.67 21.08
N ASP A 78 27.70 -56.94 21.32
CA ASP A 78 26.71 -56.64 20.27
C ASP A 78 27.08 -55.38 19.49
N THR A 79 28.11 -54.65 19.91
CA THR A 79 28.50 -53.33 19.39
C THR A 79 27.31 -52.35 19.36
N SER A 80 26.40 -52.51 20.32
CA SER A 80 25.17 -51.73 20.44
C SER A 80 25.34 -50.62 21.47
N VAL A 81 24.78 -49.46 21.18
CA VAL A 81 24.73 -48.33 22.08
C VAL A 81 23.27 -48.03 22.39
N GLN A 82 22.94 -47.91 23.67
CA GLN A 82 21.65 -47.45 24.13
C GLN A 82 21.84 -46.21 24.98
N THR A 83 21.05 -45.18 24.72
CA THR A 83 21.04 -43.96 25.52
C THR A 83 19.62 -43.58 25.85
N ARG A 84 19.38 -43.07 27.06
CA ARG A 84 18.04 -42.67 27.51
C ARG A 84 18.05 -41.29 28.13
N GLY A 85 16.96 -40.56 27.94
CA GLY A 85 16.71 -39.27 28.56
C GLY A 85 17.77 -38.22 28.19
N ILE A 86 17.99 -38.00 26.89
CA ILE A 86 18.84 -36.90 26.44
C ILE A 86 18.03 -35.62 26.53
N GLN A 87 18.47 -34.68 27.37
CA GLN A 87 17.81 -33.40 27.58
C GLN A 87 18.65 -32.26 27.03
N TRP A 88 18.17 -31.63 25.97
CA TRP A 88 18.84 -30.53 25.30
C TRP A 88 18.26 -29.19 25.76
N THR A 89 19.01 -28.42 26.58
CA THR A 89 18.53 -27.15 27.15
C THR A 89 18.35 -26.06 26.10
N ASP A 90 17.30 -25.24 26.25
CA ASP A 90 17.18 -23.96 25.54
C ASP A 90 18.08 -22.89 26.19
N ALA A 91 19.04 -22.36 25.43
CA ALA A 91 19.97 -21.33 25.90
C ALA A 91 19.28 -20.00 26.22
N ASP A 92 18.16 -19.68 25.56
CA ASP A 92 17.38 -18.46 25.78
C ASP A 92 16.42 -18.63 26.97
N ALA A 93 15.98 -19.86 27.25
CA ALA A 93 15.10 -20.22 28.36
C ALA A 93 15.66 -21.41 29.19
N PRO A 94 16.62 -21.19 30.10
CA PRO A 94 17.38 -22.27 30.75
C PRO A 94 16.59 -23.24 31.63
N MET A 95 15.34 -22.92 31.97
CA MET A 95 14.42 -23.81 32.72
C MET A 95 13.56 -24.69 31.80
N LYS A 96 13.81 -24.66 30.49
CA LYS A 96 13.13 -25.48 29.49
C LYS A 96 14.12 -26.25 28.63
N ASN A 97 13.70 -27.41 28.15
CA ASN A 97 14.42 -28.14 27.09
C ASN A 97 13.92 -27.66 25.73
N LEU A 98 14.85 -27.43 24.81
CA LEU A 98 14.52 -27.25 23.40
C LEU A 98 13.91 -28.55 22.85
N PHE A 99 14.55 -29.69 23.15
CA PHE A 99 14.01 -31.01 22.92
C PHE A 99 14.55 -32.03 23.93
N GLU A 100 13.78 -33.09 24.14
CA GLU A 100 14.13 -34.25 24.96
C GLU A 100 13.95 -35.52 24.13
N ILE A 101 14.88 -36.46 24.25
CA ILE A 101 14.83 -37.76 23.59
C ILE A 101 14.68 -38.83 24.67
N GLY A 102 13.63 -39.66 24.57
CA GLY A 102 13.37 -40.75 25.49
C GLY A 102 14.40 -41.87 25.38
N ALA A 103 14.56 -42.44 24.19
CA ALA A 103 15.54 -43.49 23.91
C ALA A 103 16.23 -43.29 22.57
N THR A 104 17.52 -43.64 22.49
CA THR A 104 18.23 -43.75 21.22
C THR A 104 19.03 -45.05 21.22
N ASP A 105 18.80 -45.86 20.19
CA ASP A 105 19.37 -47.18 20.04
C ASP A 105 20.01 -47.33 18.66
N PHE A 106 21.25 -47.82 18.63
CA PHE A 106 21.92 -48.12 17.37
C PHE A 106 23.01 -49.19 17.51
N THR A 107 23.36 -49.81 16.38
CA THR A 107 24.41 -50.83 16.29
C THR A 107 25.51 -50.36 15.35
N LEU A 108 26.75 -50.47 15.82
CA LEU A 108 27.94 -50.15 15.04
C LEU A 108 28.34 -51.31 14.15
N GLN A 109 28.77 -51.01 12.93
CA GLN A 109 29.36 -52.01 12.07
C GLN A 109 30.78 -52.34 12.54
N SER A 110 31.01 -53.61 12.92
CA SER A 110 32.28 -54.03 13.51
C SER A 110 33.49 -53.84 12.56
N SER A 111 33.30 -54.05 11.24
CA SER A 111 34.38 -53.89 10.25
C SER A 111 34.86 -52.43 10.13
N PRO A 112 34.00 -51.44 9.84
CA PRO A 112 34.40 -50.03 9.85
C PRO A 112 34.93 -49.55 11.21
N TRP A 113 34.36 -50.04 12.31
CA TRP A 113 34.76 -49.63 13.65
C TRP A 113 36.21 -50.01 13.99
N SER A 114 36.68 -51.18 13.55
CA SER A 114 38.07 -51.63 13.73
C SER A 114 39.12 -50.73 13.06
N VAL A 115 38.72 -49.94 12.05
CA VAL A 115 39.58 -48.94 11.38
C VAL A 115 39.24 -47.51 11.80
N GLY A 116 38.55 -47.34 12.94
CA GLY A 116 38.23 -46.03 13.52
C GLY A 116 37.08 -45.29 12.83
N LYS A 117 36.26 -45.97 12.01
CA LYS A 117 35.09 -45.38 11.36
C LYS A 117 33.82 -45.73 12.12
N PHE A 118 33.02 -44.72 12.43
CA PHE A 118 31.73 -44.86 13.10
C PHE A 118 30.64 -45.03 12.04
N VAL A 119 30.24 -46.28 11.77
CA VAL A 119 29.24 -46.59 10.74
C VAL A 119 28.06 -47.31 11.37
N VAL A 120 26.87 -46.74 11.18
CA VAL A 120 25.60 -47.25 11.70
C VAL A 120 24.66 -47.46 10.53
N THR A 121 24.08 -48.66 10.40
CA THR A 121 23.09 -48.92 9.35
C THR A 121 21.74 -48.29 9.69
N ARG A 122 21.28 -48.49 10.93
CA ARG A 122 19.99 -48.02 11.43
C ARG A 122 20.14 -47.50 12.86
N MET A 123 19.58 -46.33 13.12
CA MET A 123 19.46 -45.71 14.44
C MET A 123 17.98 -45.45 14.71
N ALA A 124 17.50 -45.79 15.89
CA ALA A 124 16.15 -45.45 16.34
C ALA A 124 16.25 -44.31 17.35
N VAL A 125 15.51 -43.23 17.11
CA VAL A 125 15.31 -42.12 18.04
C VAL A 125 13.84 -42.13 18.42
N GLU A 126 13.56 -42.51 19.66
CA GLU A 126 12.20 -42.72 20.16
C GLU A 126 11.81 -41.66 21.18
N ASP A 127 10.51 -41.32 21.17
CA ASP A 127 9.90 -40.41 22.12
C ASP A 127 10.57 -39.02 22.14
N LEU A 128 10.78 -38.45 20.95
CA LEU A 128 11.22 -37.08 20.79
C LEU A 128 10.11 -36.12 21.25
N ARG A 129 10.42 -35.26 22.23
CA ARG A 129 9.53 -34.26 22.81
C ARG A 129 10.15 -32.88 22.69
N PHE A 130 9.33 -31.85 22.53
CA PHE A 130 9.80 -30.46 22.40
C PHE A 130 9.22 -29.60 23.53
N ASP A 131 9.91 -28.51 23.88
CA ASP A 131 9.49 -27.51 24.87
C ASP A 131 9.09 -28.08 26.24
N THR A 132 9.80 -29.11 26.73
CA THR A 132 9.49 -29.73 28.03
C THR A 132 10.07 -28.90 29.19
N GLU A 133 9.37 -28.85 30.32
CA GLU A 133 9.87 -28.18 31.53
C GLU A 133 11.04 -28.94 32.17
N ARG A 134 12.04 -28.22 32.71
CA ARG A 134 13.17 -28.79 33.45
C ARG A 134 13.00 -28.60 34.95
N THR A 135 13.44 -29.59 35.73
CA THR A 135 13.55 -29.47 37.19
C THR A 135 14.76 -28.66 37.64
N THR A 136 15.79 -28.55 36.78
CA THR A 136 17.07 -27.91 37.09
C THR A 136 17.52 -27.01 35.93
N SER A 137 17.89 -25.77 36.27
CA SER A 137 18.37 -24.77 35.31
C SER A 137 19.61 -25.27 34.55
N GLY A 138 19.56 -25.20 33.23
CA GLY A 138 20.68 -25.53 32.35
C GLY A 138 21.58 -24.34 31.99
N ALA A 139 21.49 -23.22 32.71
CA ALA A 139 22.35 -22.06 32.49
C ALA A 139 23.80 -22.38 32.87
N LEU A 140 24.74 -22.07 31.99
CA LEU A 140 26.17 -22.20 32.27
C LEU A 140 26.70 -20.92 32.96
N PRO A 141 27.71 -21.03 33.84
CA PRO A 141 28.43 -19.88 34.36
C PRO A 141 29.03 -19.07 33.20
N ARG A 142 28.59 -17.83 33.00
CA ARG A 142 29.01 -17.00 31.86
C ARG A 142 30.48 -16.62 31.98
N GLU A 143 31.32 -17.11 31.05
CA GLU A 143 32.47 -16.31 30.61
C GLU A 143 31.95 -15.16 29.73
N LYS A 144 32.36 -13.94 30.10
CA LYS A 144 31.89 -12.68 29.52
C LYS A 144 32.46 -12.49 28.11
N ASN A 145 31.87 -13.18 27.13
CA ASN A 145 32.04 -12.84 25.73
C ASN A 145 30.84 -12.00 25.28
N THR A 146 31.09 -10.70 25.19
CA THR A 146 30.23 -9.68 24.59
C THR A 146 29.93 -10.05 23.13
N SER A 147 28.81 -10.72 22.91
CA SER A 147 28.17 -10.72 21.60
C SER A 147 27.36 -9.44 21.48
N ALA A 148 27.77 -8.60 20.54
CA ALA A 148 27.16 -7.34 20.24
C ALA A 148 25.67 -7.54 19.91
N THR A 149 24.82 -7.02 20.79
CA THR A 149 23.46 -6.62 20.45
C THR A 149 23.60 -5.55 19.37
N GLY A 150 23.49 -5.96 18.11
CA GLY A 150 23.34 -5.02 17.00
C GLY A 150 22.13 -4.13 17.29
N PRO A 151 22.23 -2.81 17.09
CA PRO A 151 21.10 -1.92 17.34
C PRO A 151 19.94 -2.33 16.43
N SER A 152 18.82 -2.73 17.04
CA SER A 152 17.52 -2.71 16.37
C SER A 152 17.26 -1.27 15.96
N THR A 153 17.47 -0.97 14.69
CA THR A 153 17.05 0.29 14.07
C THR A 153 15.55 0.27 13.87
N ASP A 154 14.81 0.35 14.98
CA ASP A 154 13.42 0.78 15.01
C ASP A 154 13.38 2.30 15.08
N ALA A 155 13.49 2.97 13.93
CA ALA A 155 13.06 4.36 13.77
C ALA A 155 13.19 4.78 12.30
N GLY A 156 12.12 4.69 11.54
CA GLY A 156 12.08 5.31 10.21
C GLY A 156 10.70 5.28 9.57
N ALA A 157 9.94 4.20 9.74
CA ALA A 157 8.64 4.05 9.07
C ALA A 157 7.43 4.41 9.94
N SER A 158 7.51 4.25 11.28
CA SER A 158 6.36 4.47 12.18
C SER A 158 6.05 5.95 12.46
N GLY A 159 7.02 6.87 12.28
CA GLY A 159 6.84 8.29 12.59
C GLY A 159 5.92 9.02 11.60
N ASN A 160 6.09 8.71 10.31
CA ASN A 160 5.28 9.34 9.25
C ASN A 160 3.84 8.82 9.25
N MET A 161 3.62 7.56 9.63
CA MET A 161 2.29 6.98 9.68
C MET A 161 1.45 7.53 10.83
N ALA A 162 2.01 7.66 12.03
CA ALA A 162 1.32 8.29 13.16
C ALA A 162 0.97 9.76 12.87
N ALA A 163 1.87 10.51 12.23
CA ALA A 163 1.62 11.90 11.85
C ALA A 163 0.54 12.05 10.77
N SER A 164 0.52 11.20 9.74
CA SER A 164 -0.54 11.20 8.72
C SER A 164 -1.89 10.76 9.27
N ILE A 165 -1.89 9.84 10.25
CA ILE A 165 -3.09 9.37 10.95
C ILE A 165 -3.58 10.40 11.97
N GLU A 166 -2.69 11.11 12.66
CA GLU A 166 -3.03 12.17 13.62
C GLU A 166 -3.58 13.41 12.92
N ALA A 167 -3.10 13.73 11.71
CA ALA A 167 -3.69 14.75 10.84
C ALA A 167 -5.11 14.39 10.37
N PHE A 168 -5.42 13.10 10.23
CA PHE A 168 -6.76 12.60 9.92
C PHE A 168 -7.65 12.48 11.18
N ALA A 169 -7.06 12.09 12.31
CA ALA A 169 -7.74 11.82 13.59
C ALA A 169 -8.04 13.08 14.40
N LYS A 170 -7.41 14.23 14.10
CA LYS A 170 -7.81 15.51 14.70
C LYS A 170 -9.21 15.97 14.30
N GLY A 171 -9.88 15.22 13.42
CA GLY A 171 -11.17 15.62 12.90
C GLY A 171 -10.99 16.86 12.03
N ILE A 172 -11.90 17.01 11.11
CA ILE A 172 -11.97 18.22 10.32
C ILE A 172 -12.33 19.36 11.28
N ASP A 173 -11.33 20.16 11.67
CA ASP A 173 -11.53 21.30 12.54
C ASP A 173 -12.31 22.39 11.78
N TYR A 174 -13.61 22.42 12.02
CA TYR A 174 -14.54 23.39 11.47
C TYR A 174 -14.13 24.84 11.74
N GLN A 175 -13.35 25.13 12.80
CA GLN A 175 -12.81 26.48 13.04
C GLN A 175 -11.63 26.80 12.13
N ALA A 176 -10.78 25.83 11.80
CA ALA A 176 -9.70 26.01 10.82
C ALA A 176 -10.23 26.24 9.40
N ILE A 177 -11.41 25.71 9.08
CA ILE A 177 -12.08 25.88 7.77
C ILE A 177 -12.78 27.22 7.65
N ALA A 178 -13.44 27.69 8.71
CA ALA A 178 -13.90 29.08 8.78
C ALA A 178 -12.74 30.06 8.54
N GLY A 179 -11.54 29.73 9.04
CA GLY A 179 -10.31 30.47 8.74
C GLY A 179 -9.80 30.38 7.29
N LYS A 180 -10.14 29.31 6.53
CA LYS A 180 -9.73 29.12 5.13
C LYS A 180 -10.68 29.76 4.11
N ILE A 181 -11.96 29.94 4.46
CA ILE A 181 -12.91 30.68 3.62
C ILE A 181 -12.52 32.16 3.55
N GLY A 182 -11.79 32.65 4.56
CA GLY A 182 -11.35 34.05 4.69
C GLY A 182 -12.49 34.94 5.20
N GLN A 183 -12.27 36.25 5.25
CA GLN A 183 -13.40 37.16 5.44
C GLN A 183 -14.21 37.24 4.14
N PRO A 184 -15.54 37.40 4.18
CA PRO A 184 -16.37 37.52 2.98
C PRO A 184 -15.86 38.57 1.99
N GLU A 185 -15.20 39.62 2.50
CA GLU A 185 -14.62 40.73 1.75
C GLU A 185 -13.40 40.35 0.90
N ASP A 186 -12.69 39.28 1.28
CA ASP A 186 -11.52 38.75 0.55
C ASP A 186 -11.93 37.87 -0.64
N ILE A 187 -13.20 37.42 -0.69
CA ILE A 187 -13.72 36.58 -1.77
C ILE A 187 -13.89 37.44 -3.03
N PRO A 188 -13.19 37.13 -4.15
CA PRO A 188 -13.26 37.94 -5.38
C PRO A 188 -14.68 38.14 -5.92
N ALA A 189 -15.55 37.13 -5.75
CA ALA A 189 -16.96 37.19 -6.13
C ALA A 189 -17.75 38.23 -5.32
N VAL A 190 -17.51 38.34 -4.00
CA VAL A 190 -18.20 39.30 -3.12
C VAL A 190 -17.74 40.73 -3.41
N ARG A 191 -16.44 40.92 -3.64
CA ARG A 191 -15.87 42.23 -4.02
C ARG A 191 -16.41 42.73 -5.36
N LEU A 192 -16.36 41.88 -6.40
CA LEU A 192 -16.96 42.22 -7.69
C LEU A 192 -18.49 42.40 -7.57
N GLY A 193 -19.12 41.63 -6.68
CA GLY A 193 -20.54 41.76 -6.36
C GLY A 193 -20.91 43.13 -5.81
N LYS A 194 -20.14 43.67 -4.85
CA LYS A 194 -20.32 45.03 -4.33
C LYS A 194 -20.10 46.10 -5.41
N GLU A 195 -19.03 45.98 -6.21
CA GLU A 195 -18.79 46.90 -7.33
C GLU A 195 -19.94 46.88 -8.35
N LEU A 196 -20.49 45.69 -8.62
CA LEU A 196 -21.65 45.55 -9.49
C LEU A 196 -22.91 46.11 -8.83
N GLU A 197 -23.08 45.97 -7.52
CA GLU A 197 -24.22 46.52 -6.77
C GLU A 197 -24.26 48.04 -6.90
N ASP A 198 -23.11 48.71 -6.74
CA ASP A 198 -22.96 50.15 -6.92
C ASP A 198 -23.28 50.57 -8.37
N LYS A 199 -22.84 49.77 -9.35
CA LYS A 199 -23.19 49.99 -10.76
C LYS A 199 -24.69 49.83 -11.02
N VAL A 200 -25.33 48.78 -10.49
CA VAL A 200 -26.78 48.58 -10.61
C VAL A 200 -27.52 49.76 -9.99
N GLN A 201 -27.08 50.23 -8.82
CA GLN A 201 -27.68 51.38 -8.14
C GLN A 201 -27.55 52.66 -8.98
N ALA A 202 -26.34 52.98 -9.45
CA ALA A 202 -26.10 54.16 -10.28
C ALA A 202 -26.90 54.14 -11.58
N ARG A 203 -27.01 52.98 -12.24
CA ARG A 203 -27.85 52.80 -13.43
C ARG A 203 -29.33 52.93 -13.07
N SER A 204 -29.78 52.32 -11.97
CA SER A 204 -31.17 52.40 -11.53
C SER A 204 -31.60 53.84 -11.26
N ASP A 205 -30.74 54.64 -10.60
CA ASP A 205 -31.05 56.03 -10.29
C ASP A 205 -31.07 56.89 -11.56
N LEU A 206 -30.14 56.66 -12.50
CA LEU A 206 -30.17 57.29 -13.82
C LEU A 206 -31.46 57.01 -14.58
N TRP A 207 -31.96 55.77 -14.57
CA TRP A 207 -33.20 55.40 -15.25
C TRP A 207 -34.44 55.92 -14.52
N LYS A 208 -34.44 55.96 -13.18
CA LYS A 208 -35.51 56.60 -12.38
C LYS A 208 -35.68 58.07 -12.71
N GLU A 209 -34.59 58.80 -12.97
CA GLU A 209 -34.65 60.22 -13.36
C GLU A 209 -35.09 60.40 -14.82
N ARG A 210 -34.62 59.54 -15.73
CA ARG A 210 -34.90 59.68 -17.17
C ARG A 210 -36.29 59.21 -17.57
N LEU A 211 -36.82 58.17 -16.93
CA LEU A 211 -38.07 57.53 -17.33
C LEU A 211 -39.28 58.48 -17.30
N PRO A 212 -39.54 59.25 -16.22
CA PRO A 212 -40.68 60.15 -16.16
C PRO A 212 -40.73 61.14 -17.33
N GLY A 213 -39.59 61.74 -17.70
CA GLY A 213 -39.53 62.70 -18.82
C GLY A 213 -39.66 62.07 -20.21
N LEU A 214 -39.35 60.77 -20.35
CA LEU A 214 -39.50 60.03 -21.60
C LEU A 214 -40.90 59.45 -21.76
N THR A 215 -41.53 59.01 -20.66
CA THR A 215 -42.88 58.45 -20.63
C THR A 215 -43.97 59.51 -20.39
N ASP A 216 -43.60 60.78 -20.23
CA ASP A 216 -44.57 61.87 -20.23
C ASP A 216 -45.18 62.03 -21.63
N LEU A 217 -46.42 61.56 -21.75
CA LEU A 217 -47.19 61.58 -23.00
C LEU A 217 -48.09 62.82 -23.10
N SER A 218 -47.96 63.81 -22.21
CA SER A 218 -48.77 65.04 -22.26
C SER A 218 -48.67 65.77 -23.61
N ASP A 219 -47.46 65.82 -24.20
CA ASP A 219 -47.22 66.34 -25.55
C ASP A 219 -47.96 65.53 -26.64
N LEU A 220 -48.06 64.21 -26.46
CA LEU A 220 -48.78 63.32 -27.38
C LEU A 220 -50.29 63.46 -27.23
N GLN A 221 -50.77 63.81 -26.04
CA GLN A 221 -52.17 64.05 -25.79
C GLN A 221 -52.64 65.31 -26.52
N ALA A 222 -51.86 66.40 -26.46
CA ALA A 222 -52.10 67.60 -27.27
C ALA A 222 -52.07 67.29 -28.77
N THR A 223 -51.09 66.50 -29.23
CA THR A 223 -51.00 66.05 -30.62
C THR A 223 -52.20 65.19 -31.03
N SER A 224 -52.68 64.33 -30.14
CA SER A 224 -53.89 63.52 -30.33
C SER A 224 -55.14 64.39 -30.47
N ASP A 225 -55.30 65.39 -29.62
CA ASP A 225 -56.43 66.31 -29.68
C ASP A 225 -56.43 67.12 -30.99
N GLU A 226 -55.26 67.57 -31.46
CA GLU A 226 -55.07 68.21 -32.77
C GLU A 226 -55.51 67.28 -33.91
N ILE A 227 -55.04 66.03 -33.92
CA ILE A 227 -55.39 65.02 -34.93
C ILE A 227 -56.90 64.73 -34.90
N GLN A 228 -57.50 64.59 -33.71
CA GLN A 228 -58.94 64.36 -33.57
C GLN A 228 -59.77 65.56 -34.03
N ALA A 229 -59.35 66.78 -33.73
CA ALA A 229 -60.03 68.00 -34.17
C ALA A 229 -60.03 68.12 -35.70
N ILE A 230 -58.91 67.78 -36.36
CA ILE A 230 -58.80 67.75 -37.81
C ILE A 230 -59.67 66.63 -38.39
N SER A 231 -59.65 65.43 -37.78
CA SER A 231 -60.44 64.27 -38.22
C SER A 231 -61.95 64.53 -38.24
N ARG A 232 -62.46 65.27 -37.25
CA ARG A 232 -63.89 65.63 -37.13
C ARG A 232 -64.32 66.76 -38.06
N ARG A 233 -63.37 67.47 -38.69
CA ARG A 233 -63.65 68.64 -39.51
C ARG A 233 -64.21 68.24 -40.88
N LYS A 234 -65.29 68.91 -41.30
CA LYS A 234 -65.89 68.76 -42.63
C LYS A 234 -65.49 69.94 -43.49
N TYR A 235 -64.92 69.65 -44.66
CA TYR A 235 -64.46 70.67 -45.62
C TYR A 235 -65.46 70.82 -46.76
N LYS A 236 -65.89 72.05 -47.04
CA LYS A 236 -66.66 72.45 -48.21
C LYS A 236 -65.71 73.05 -49.23
N LEU A 237 -65.32 72.24 -50.22
CA LEU A 237 -64.44 72.66 -51.29
C LEU A 237 -65.26 73.39 -52.39
N PRO A 238 -64.74 74.49 -52.97
CA PRO A 238 -63.35 75.00 -52.88
C PRO A 238 -63.08 76.05 -51.77
N GLU A 239 -64.09 76.51 -51.05
CA GLU A 239 -64.00 77.61 -50.07
C GLU A 239 -63.00 77.32 -48.93
N ASP A 240 -62.97 76.07 -48.45
CA ASP A 240 -62.13 75.65 -47.34
C ASP A 240 -60.70 75.20 -47.74
N LEU A 241 -60.25 75.43 -48.99
CA LEU A 241 -58.92 75.06 -49.46
C LEU A 241 -57.76 75.63 -48.60
N PRO A 242 -57.77 76.91 -48.17
CA PRO A 242 -56.73 77.46 -47.30
C PRO A 242 -56.67 76.76 -45.93
N GLN A 243 -57.83 76.41 -45.37
CA GLN A 243 -57.92 75.72 -44.08
C GLN A 243 -57.45 74.27 -44.19
N LEU A 244 -57.78 73.58 -45.28
CA LEU A 244 -57.31 72.23 -45.57
C LEU A 244 -55.78 72.16 -45.69
N ARG A 245 -55.15 73.16 -46.32
CA ARG A 245 -53.67 73.27 -46.38
C ARG A 245 -53.06 73.47 -45.01
N LYS A 246 -53.62 74.37 -44.20
CA LYS A 246 -53.15 74.62 -42.82
C LYS A 246 -53.26 73.37 -41.94
N ASP A 247 -54.35 72.62 -42.08
CA ASP A 247 -54.53 71.37 -41.32
C ASP A 247 -53.53 70.28 -41.77
N LEU A 248 -53.17 70.25 -43.06
CA LEU A 248 -52.16 69.34 -43.61
C LEU A 248 -50.74 69.70 -43.12
N ASP A 249 -50.40 70.98 -43.04
CA ASP A 249 -49.14 71.44 -42.43
C ASP A 249 -49.10 71.10 -40.93
N THR A 250 -50.23 71.27 -40.23
CA THR A 250 -50.36 70.85 -38.82
C THR A 250 -50.13 69.34 -38.64
N LEU A 251 -50.65 68.51 -39.55
CA LEU A 251 -50.36 67.07 -39.54
C LEU A 251 -48.88 66.79 -39.82
N LYS A 252 -48.21 67.53 -40.71
CA LYS A 252 -46.75 67.36 -40.96
C LYS A 252 -45.92 67.72 -39.73
N ASP A 253 -46.29 68.77 -39.01
CA ASP A 253 -45.65 69.14 -37.75
C ASP A 253 -45.90 68.06 -36.68
N ALA A 254 -47.12 67.55 -36.58
CA ALA A 254 -47.46 66.42 -35.69
C ALA A 254 -46.62 65.16 -36.00
N LYS A 255 -46.36 64.86 -37.28
CA LYS A 255 -45.46 63.76 -37.69
C LYS A 255 -44.04 63.96 -37.19
N GLN A 256 -43.49 65.17 -37.33
CA GLN A 256 -42.14 65.45 -36.86
C GLN A 256 -42.04 65.28 -35.33
N ARG A 257 -43.03 65.76 -34.58
CA ARG A 257 -43.10 65.59 -33.12
C ARG A 257 -43.23 64.12 -32.70
N LEU A 258 -44.08 63.35 -33.39
CA LEU A 258 -44.28 61.92 -33.16
C LEU A 258 -43.02 61.10 -33.44
N HIS A 259 -42.38 61.30 -34.59
CA HIS A 259 -41.13 60.62 -34.91
C HIS A 259 -40.00 60.98 -33.94
N ALA A 260 -39.86 62.26 -33.56
CA ALA A 260 -38.87 62.67 -32.57
C ALA A 260 -39.08 61.96 -31.22
N LYS A 261 -40.33 61.82 -30.76
CA LYS A 261 -40.65 61.05 -29.55
C LYS A 261 -40.44 59.55 -29.72
N GLN A 262 -40.82 58.96 -30.85
CA GLN A 262 -40.57 57.54 -31.16
C GLN A 262 -39.07 57.22 -31.18
N ASP A 263 -38.25 58.08 -31.79
CA ASP A 263 -36.80 57.90 -31.86
C ASP A 263 -36.17 58.02 -30.47
N ALA A 264 -36.60 59.00 -29.66
CA ALA A 264 -36.19 59.12 -28.27
C ALA A 264 -36.55 57.87 -27.44
N LEU A 265 -37.77 57.32 -27.61
CA LEU A 265 -38.23 56.10 -26.95
C LEU A 265 -37.46 54.85 -27.42
N LYS A 266 -37.15 54.73 -28.71
CA LYS A 266 -36.34 53.63 -29.28
C LYS A 266 -34.89 53.68 -28.77
N GLN A 267 -34.28 54.87 -28.75
CA GLN A 267 -32.94 55.07 -28.21
C GLN A 267 -32.90 54.76 -26.71
N ALA A 268 -33.90 55.21 -25.95
CA ALA A 268 -34.04 54.87 -24.54
C ALA A 268 -34.17 53.36 -24.32
N ARG A 269 -35.00 52.67 -25.13
CA ARG A 269 -35.15 51.21 -25.05
C ARG A 269 -33.83 50.48 -25.35
N GLN A 270 -33.10 50.89 -26.37
CA GLN A 270 -31.78 50.32 -26.70
C GLN A 270 -30.75 50.58 -25.60
N GLY A 271 -30.74 51.79 -25.02
CA GLY A 271 -29.89 52.13 -23.89
C GLY A 271 -30.19 51.26 -22.67
N LEU A 272 -31.47 51.09 -22.32
CA LEU A 272 -31.89 50.25 -21.19
C LEU A 272 -31.51 48.78 -21.41
N GLN A 273 -31.70 48.26 -22.63
CA GLN A 273 -31.31 46.89 -22.98
C GLN A 273 -29.79 46.69 -22.89
N THR A 274 -29.01 47.69 -23.29
CA THR A 274 -27.54 47.63 -23.24
C THR A 274 -27.06 47.60 -21.79
N ASP A 275 -27.59 48.50 -20.95
CA ASP A 275 -27.30 48.51 -19.52
C ASP A 275 -27.73 47.19 -18.85
N MET A 276 -28.90 46.64 -19.20
CA MET A 276 -29.35 45.34 -18.68
C MET A 276 -28.39 44.20 -19.07
N ASN A 277 -27.96 44.14 -20.33
CA ASN A 277 -27.03 43.11 -20.80
C ASN A 277 -25.66 43.23 -20.12
N GLU A 278 -25.15 44.46 -19.92
CA GLU A 278 -23.91 44.71 -19.18
C GLU A 278 -24.01 44.24 -17.72
N LEU A 279 -25.12 44.55 -17.05
CA LEU A 279 -25.35 44.14 -15.66
C LEU A 279 -25.50 42.62 -15.53
N GLN A 280 -26.18 41.96 -16.48
CA GLN A 280 -26.29 40.49 -16.54
C GLN A 280 -24.93 39.82 -16.80
N ALA A 281 -24.12 40.38 -17.70
CA ALA A 281 -22.77 39.89 -17.95
C ALA A 281 -21.87 40.03 -16.72
N GLY A 282 -21.98 41.16 -16.00
CA GLY A 282 -21.31 41.36 -14.71
C GLY A 282 -21.73 40.32 -13.66
N TYR A 283 -23.03 40.03 -13.56
CA TYR A 283 -23.55 39.03 -12.62
C TYR A 283 -23.08 37.61 -12.97
N ALA A 284 -22.97 37.28 -14.26
CA ALA A 284 -22.40 36.01 -14.70
C ALA A 284 -20.92 35.87 -14.31
N GLN A 285 -20.13 36.96 -14.40
CA GLN A 285 -18.73 36.96 -13.95
C GLN A 285 -18.61 36.75 -12.43
N VAL A 286 -19.49 37.36 -11.63
CA VAL A 286 -19.57 37.12 -10.17
C VAL A 286 -19.80 35.64 -9.88
N ASN A 287 -20.74 34.99 -10.57
CA ASN A 287 -21.00 33.56 -10.42
C ASN A 287 -19.83 32.68 -10.84
N ALA A 288 -19.13 33.03 -11.93
CA ALA A 288 -17.94 32.30 -12.37
C ALA A 288 -16.80 32.37 -11.34
N LEU A 289 -16.57 33.54 -10.73
CA LEU A 289 -15.59 33.70 -9.65
C LEU A 289 -15.97 32.94 -8.39
N ARG A 290 -17.27 32.88 -8.06
CA ARG A 290 -17.81 32.06 -6.96
C ARG A 290 -17.49 30.59 -7.18
N GLU A 291 -17.78 30.05 -8.36
CA GLU A 291 -17.51 28.64 -8.69
C GLU A 291 -16.02 28.31 -8.72
N ALA A 292 -15.19 29.22 -9.26
CA ALA A 292 -13.75 29.05 -9.29
C ALA A 292 -13.16 28.97 -7.87
N LYS A 293 -13.62 29.84 -6.96
CA LYS A 293 -13.16 29.82 -5.57
C LYS A 293 -13.66 28.60 -4.79
N LEU A 294 -14.90 28.17 -5.01
CA LEU A 294 -15.42 26.93 -4.44
C LEU A 294 -14.58 25.73 -4.89
N LYS A 295 -14.22 25.64 -6.17
CA LYS A 295 -13.39 24.56 -6.71
C LYS A 295 -11.99 24.51 -6.08
N ASP A 296 -11.38 25.67 -5.83
CA ASP A 296 -10.08 25.82 -5.15
C ASP A 296 -10.13 25.36 -3.68
N LEU A 297 -11.28 25.52 -3.02
CA LEU A 297 -11.48 25.14 -1.62
C LEU A 297 -11.83 23.65 -1.42
N LEU A 298 -12.36 22.98 -2.45
CA LEU A 298 -12.72 21.55 -2.38
C LEU A 298 -11.47 20.67 -2.31
N ILE A 299 -11.50 19.66 -1.44
CA ILE A 299 -10.41 18.70 -1.32
C ILE A 299 -10.52 17.67 -2.46
N ASP A 300 -9.43 17.46 -3.19
CA ASP A 300 -9.30 16.37 -4.17
C ASP A 300 -8.95 15.05 -3.46
N PRO A 301 -9.82 14.03 -3.50
CA PRO A 301 -9.55 12.72 -2.91
C PRO A 301 -8.40 11.96 -3.58
N GLN A 302 -7.93 12.36 -4.77
CA GLN A 302 -6.89 11.64 -5.53
C GLN A 302 -5.44 11.96 -5.12
N GLY A 303 -5.23 12.79 -4.09
CA GLY A 303 -3.88 13.06 -3.56
C GLY A 303 -3.17 11.81 -3.05
N ASP A 304 -1.84 11.77 -3.22
CA ASP A 304 -0.91 10.65 -2.90
C ASP A 304 -0.76 10.37 -1.38
N LEU A 305 -1.77 10.71 -0.59
CA LEU A 305 -1.72 10.81 0.87
C LEU A 305 -1.90 9.47 1.58
N PHE A 306 -2.24 8.37 0.89
CA PHE A 306 -2.64 7.13 1.55
C PHE A 306 -2.16 5.87 0.81
N SER A 307 -1.12 5.22 1.36
CA SER A 307 -0.62 3.91 0.89
C SER A 307 -0.87 2.82 1.93
N ALA A 308 -1.77 1.86 1.64
CA ALA A 308 -1.98 0.70 2.50
C ALA A 308 -0.76 -0.22 2.62
N SER A 309 0.26 -0.06 1.76
CA SER A 309 1.53 -0.78 1.84
C SER A 309 2.24 -0.54 3.18
N ASN A 310 2.19 0.72 3.65
CA ASN A 310 2.79 1.12 4.93
C ASN A 310 2.00 0.55 6.11
N ILE A 311 0.67 0.46 5.98
CA ILE A 311 -0.22 -0.10 7.01
C ILE A 311 0.01 -1.60 7.17
N LEU A 312 0.07 -2.33 6.06
CA LEU A 312 0.33 -3.76 6.06
C LEU A 312 1.72 -4.08 6.63
N SER A 313 2.72 -3.32 6.21
CA SER A 313 4.09 -3.47 6.70
C SER A 313 4.19 -3.18 8.21
N ALA A 314 3.40 -2.23 8.73
CA ALA A 314 3.31 -1.96 10.16
C ALA A 314 2.55 -3.05 10.94
N LEU A 315 1.46 -3.60 10.37
CA LEU A 315 0.64 -4.62 11.03
C LEU A 315 1.30 -6.00 11.06
N LEU A 316 1.94 -6.43 9.97
CA LEU A 316 2.44 -7.79 9.81
C LEU A 316 3.95 -7.85 9.53
N GLY A 317 4.54 -6.76 9.03
CA GLY A 317 5.89 -6.77 8.46
C GLY A 317 6.99 -7.03 9.48
N ALA A 318 7.12 -6.21 10.53
CA ALA A 318 8.16 -6.40 11.55
C ALA A 318 8.07 -7.79 12.20
N SER A 319 6.86 -8.14 12.64
CA SER A 319 6.49 -9.42 13.23
C SER A 319 6.95 -10.65 12.43
N LEU A 320 6.57 -10.72 11.15
CA LEU A 320 6.86 -11.87 10.30
C LEU A 320 8.32 -11.91 9.88
N VAL A 321 8.91 -10.74 9.60
CA VAL A 321 10.32 -10.63 9.21
C VAL A 321 11.23 -11.03 10.38
N ASP A 322 10.94 -10.60 11.60
CA ASP A 322 11.75 -10.93 12.77
C ASP A 322 11.61 -12.39 13.16
N SER A 323 10.40 -12.96 13.05
CA SER A 323 10.18 -14.40 13.21
C SER A 323 11.00 -15.19 12.18
N ALA A 324 10.95 -14.80 10.91
CA ALA A 324 11.72 -15.45 9.85
C ALA A 324 13.24 -15.34 10.10
N ARG A 325 13.73 -14.17 10.53
CA ARG A 325 15.14 -13.97 10.90
C ARG A 325 15.56 -14.85 12.08
N LYS A 326 14.71 -14.99 13.10
CA LYS A 326 14.98 -15.88 14.25
C LYS A 326 15.19 -17.32 13.80
N TYR A 327 14.28 -17.86 12.97
CA TYR A 327 14.40 -19.23 12.45
C TYR A 327 15.58 -19.40 11.48
N LEU A 328 15.89 -18.38 10.67
CA LEU A 328 17.11 -18.36 9.86
C LEU A 328 18.37 -18.40 10.74
N GLY A 329 18.36 -17.75 11.91
CA GLY A 329 19.44 -17.83 12.88
C GLY A 329 19.65 -19.24 13.43
N TYR A 330 18.57 -19.99 13.70
CA TYR A 330 18.69 -21.40 14.08
C TYR A 330 19.25 -22.27 12.95
N TYR A 331 18.87 -21.98 11.71
CA TYR A 331 19.45 -22.65 10.54
C TYR A 331 20.94 -22.34 10.37
N ASP A 332 21.36 -21.08 10.51
CA ASP A 332 22.77 -20.68 10.43
C ASP A 332 23.60 -21.36 11.55
N LYS A 333 23.06 -21.48 12.77
CA LYS A 333 23.68 -22.27 13.86
C LYS A 333 23.81 -23.74 13.49
N PHE A 334 22.75 -24.35 12.97
CA PHE A 334 22.77 -25.75 12.52
C PHE A 334 23.83 -25.98 11.44
N LYS A 335 23.91 -25.07 10.46
CA LYS A 335 24.94 -25.09 9.40
C LYS A 335 26.35 -25.02 9.98
N GLY A 336 26.57 -24.28 11.07
CA GLY A 336 27.85 -24.24 11.78
C GLY A 336 28.30 -25.58 12.37
N TYR A 337 27.38 -26.52 12.62
CA TYR A 337 27.72 -27.88 13.06
C TYR A 337 27.98 -28.85 11.91
N LEU A 338 27.69 -28.45 10.66
CA LEU A 338 28.01 -29.27 9.50
C LEU A 338 29.51 -29.24 9.21
N PRO A 339 30.10 -30.34 8.71
CA PRO A 339 31.51 -30.39 8.39
C PRO A 339 31.86 -29.32 7.35
N GLU A 340 32.91 -28.53 7.63
CA GLU A 340 33.46 -27.59 6.64
C GLU A 340 33.83 -28.38 5.38
N GLN A 341 33.11 -28.09 4.29
CA GLN A 341 33.47 -28.56 2.96
C GLN A 341 34.79 -27.87 2.61
N LYS A 342 35.93 -28.49 2.95
CA LYS A 342 37.25 -27.97 2.61
C LYS A 342 37.27 -27.74 1.10
N GLN A 343 37.22 -26.47 0.70
CA GLN A 343 37.73 -26.08 -0.60
C GLN A 343 39.17 -26.58 -0.61
N THR A 344 39.51 -27.46 -1.55
CA THR A 344 40.91 -27.74 -1.83
C THR A 344 41.52 -26.39 -2.14
N ALA A 345 42.22 -25.80 -1.17
CA ALA A 345 42.92 -24.54 -1.37
C ALA A 345 43.74 -24.74 -2.64
N GLU A 346 43.50 -23.90 -3.64
CA GLU A 346 44.38 -23.84 -4.79
C GLU A 346 45.79 -23.75 -4.23
N ALA A 347 46.61 -24.76 -4.54
CA ALA A 347 47.94 -24.87 -4.01
C ALA A 347 48.69 -23.61 -4.41
N LYS A 348 48.82 -22.64 -3.49
CA LYS A 348 49.79 -21.57 -3.63
C LYS A 348 51.13 -22.27 -3.73
N VAL A 349 51.68 -22.29 -4.94
CA VAL A 349 53.05 -22.73 -5.20
C VAL A 349 53.97 -21.75 -4.48
N VAL A 350 54.24 -22.04 -3.22
CA VAL A 350 55.34 -21.43 -2.48
C VAL A 350 56.60 -22.09 -3.03
N GLN A 351 57.54 -21.30 -3.56
CA GLN A 351 58.87 -21.77 -3.93
C GLN A 351 59.49 -22.52 -2.74
N GLN A 352 59.79 -23.79 -2.94
CA GLN A 352 60.28 -24.71 -1.92
C GLN A 352 61.69 -24.33 -1.44
N GLU A 353 61.87 -24.02 -0.15
CA GLU A 353 63.04 -24.49 0.58
C GLU A 353 62.91 -26.01 0.77
N ARG A 354 64.05 -26.75 0.73
CA ARG A 354 64.10 -28.22 0.65
C ARG A 354 63.00 -28.91 1.49
N ALA A 355 62.10 -29.59 0.78
CA ALA A 355 60.89 -30.17 1.34
C ALA A 355 61.18 -31.26 2.38
N ARG A 356 60.65 -31.12 3.59
CA ARG A 356 60.20 -32.30 4.35
C ARG A 356 59.05 -32.89 3.55
N GLY A 357 59.10 -34.18 3.24
CA GLY A 357 58.04 -34.85 2.50
C GLY A 357 56.68 -34.57 3.11
N THR A 358 55.70 -34.24 2.27
CA THR A 358 54.30 -34.07 2.70
C THR A 358 53.62 -35.44 2.63
N THR A 359 53.05 -35.90 3.74
CA THR A 359 52.13 -37.04 3.71
C THR A 359 50.91 -36.64 2.89
N VAL A 360 50.74 -37.26 1.72
CA VAL A 360 49.55 -37.10 0.89
C VAL A 360 48.63 -38.28 1.20
N ASP A 361 47.52 -38.00 1.87
CA ASP A 361 46.51 -39.02 2.14
C ASP A 361 45.72 -39.30 0.85
N PHE A 362 45.93 -40.49 0.29
CA PHE A 362 45.13 -40.97 -0.83
C PHE A 362 43.76 -41.45 -0.34
N VAL A 363 42.75 -40.59 -0.41
CA VAL A 363 41.37 -40.99 -0.16
C VAL A 363 40.88 -41.82 -1.35
N ARG A 364 40.59 -43.12 -1.13
CA ARG A 364 39.97 -43.96 -2.18
C ARG A 364 38.62 -43.36 -2.57
N ALA A 365 38.33 -43.31 -3.87
CA ALA A 365 37.01 -42.92 -4.38
C ALA A 365 35.93 -43.82 -3.75
N GLY A 366 34.89 -43.22 -3.16
CA GLY A 366 33.83 -43.95 -2.45
C GLY A 366 34.22 -44.49 -1.07
N ALA A 367 35.33 -44.03 -0.48
CA ALA A 367 35.68 -44.38 0.89
C ALA A 367 34.56 -43.93 1.86
N LEU A 368 34.18 -44.83 2.77
CA LEU A 368 33.23 -44.50 3.84
C LEU A 368 33.71 -43.29 4.65
N PRO A 369 32.82 -42.34 5.00
CA PRO A 369 33.16 -41.24 5.89
C PRO A 369 33.61 -41.74 7.27
N SER A 370 34.22 -40.86 8.06
CA SER A 370 34.57 -41.17 9.45
C SER A 370 33.32 -41.40 10.31
N VAL A 371 32.21 -40.72 10.01
CA VAL A 371 30.89 -40.95 10.61
C VAL A 371 29.86 -41.11 9.51
N TYR A 372 29.15 -42.24 9.47
CA TYR A 372 28.03 -42.46 8.54
C TYR A 372 26.88 -43.19 9.23
N ILE A 373 25.67 -42.65 9.11
CA ILE A 373 24.43 -43.26 9.57
C ILE A 373 23.49 -43.40 8.36
N GLY A 374 23.20 -44.65 7.98
CA GLY A 374 22.40 -44.95 6.79
C GLY A 374 20.95 -44.48 6.92
N GLN A 375 20.32 -44.79 8.05
CA GLN A 375 18.95 -44.36 8.36
C GLN A 375 18.78 -44.10 9.87
N ILE A 376 18.13 -42.99 10.20
CA ILE A 376 17.67 -42.63 11.54
C ILE A 376 16.15 -42.61 11.48
N ASP A 377 15.49 -43.51 12.20
CA ASP A 377 14.04 -43.46 12.38
C ASP A 377 13.73 -42.58 13.58
N VAL A 378 12.86 -41.60 13.38
CA VAL A 378 12.49 -40.63 14.42
C VAL A 378 11.02 -40.80 14.73
N SER A 379 10.69 -40.99 15.99
CA SER A 379 9.32 -40.98 16.50
C SER A 379 9.22 -40.06 17.70
N GLY A 380 8.05 -39.44 17.88
CA GLY A 380 7.88 -38.47 18.96
C GLY A 380 6.49 -37.92 19.07
N ARG A 381 6.34 -36.93 19.95
CA ARG A 381 5.07 -36.26 20.22
C ARG A 381 5.30 -34.76 20.42
N TYR A 382 4.39 -33.97 19.87
CA TYR A 382 4.33 -32.54 20.11
C TYR A 382 2.86 -32.14 20.32
N GLU A 383 2.52 -31.80 21.56
CA GLU A 383 1.13 -31.58 21.98
C GLU A 383 0.20 -32.75 21.61
N THR A 384 -0.77 -32.52 20.70
CA THR A 384 -1.70 -33.53 20.18
C THR A 384 -1.18 -34.23 18.92
N ALA A 385 -0.03 -33.81 18.38
CA ALA A 385 0.55 -34.37 17.18
C ALA A 385 1.53 -35.52 17.51
N VAL A 386 1.44 -36.59 16.74
CA VAL A 386 2.43 -37.66 16.68
C VAL A 386 3.39 -37.37 15.54
N LEU A 387 4.69 -37.40 15.85
CA LEU A 387 5.78 -37.22 14.91
C LEU A 387 6.32 -38.59 14.48
N SER A 388 6.51 -38.77 13.17
CA SER A 388 7.17 -39.94 12.60
C SER A 388 7.94 -39.55 11.35
N GLY A 389 9.17 -40.04 11.20
CA GLY A 389 9.99 -39.71 10.05
C GLY A 389 11.28 -40.48 9.95
N THR A 390 12.04 -40.18 8.90
CA THR A 390 13.34 -40.77 8.63
C THR A 390 14.34 -39.70 8.21
N VAL A 391 15.57 -39.80 8.74
CA VAL A 391 16.75 -39.12 8.20
C VAL A 391 17.62 -40.17 7.54
N ARG A 392 18.07 -39.95 6.30
CA ARG A 392 18.93 -40.89 5.56
C ARG A 392 20.27 -40.25 5.23
N ASN A 393 21.31 -41.07 5.23
CA ASN A 393 22.66 -40.71 4.82
C ASN A 393 23.29 -39.58 5.65
N ALA A 394 23.08 -39.57 6.97
CA ALA A 394 23.75 -38.60 7.84
C ALA A 394 25.25 -38.93 7.90
N SER A 395 26.08 -37.97 7.51
CA SER A 395 27.48 -38.22 7.20
C SER A 395 28.36 -37.06 7.64
N SER A 396 29.58 -37.37 8.10
CA SER A 396 30.65 -36.38 8.28
C SER A 396 31.23 -35.87 6.96
N ASP A 397 30.82 -36.46 5.82
CA ASP A 397 31.13 -36.00 4.48
C ASP A 397 29.85 -36.03 3.62
N LEU A 398 29.27 -34.84 3.41
CA LEU A 398 28.05 -34.68 2.60
C LEU A 398 28.30 -34.80 1.09
N THR A 399 29.55 -34.97 0.64
CA THR A 399 29.86 -35.29 -0.77
C THR A 399 29.67 -36.78 -1.09
N TYR A 400 29.69 -37.65 -0.07
CA TYR A 400 29.50 -39.09 -0.22
C TYR A 400 28.09 -39.41 -0.72
N GLN A 401 27.07 -38.93 -0.01
CA GLN A 401 25.65 -39.06 -0.36
C GLN A 401 24.87 -37.86 0.20
N PRO A 402 23.79 -37.42 -0.47
CA PRO A 402 22.93 -36.37 0.05
C PRO A 402 22.21 -36.85 1.31
N LEU A 403 22.25 -36.05 2.37
CA LEU A 403 21.39 -36.21 3.55
C LEU A 403 19.96 -35.93 3.13
N LEU A 404 19.04 -36.84 3.45
CA LEU A 404 17.60 -36.70 3.17
C LEU A 404 16.83 -36.70 4.48
N LEU A 405 15.95 -35.72 4.66
CA LEU A 405 15.09 -35.56 5.83
C LEU A 405 13.63 -35.67 5.37
N ASN A 406 12.83 -36.50 6.02
CA ASN A 406 11.38 -36.50 5.87
C ASN A 406 10.72 -36.81 7.21
N VAL A 407 9.94 -35.88 7.73
CA VAL A 407 9.27 -35.97 9.02
C VAL A 407 7.85 -35.47 8.87
N ASP A 408 6.88 -36.31 9.23
CA ASP A 408 5.46 -35.99 9.23
C ASP A 408 4.95 -35.81 10.67
N PHE A 409 4.04 -34.87 10.83
CA PHE A 409 3.30 -34.58 12.05
C PHE A 409 1.83 -34.87 11.78
N ARG A 410 1.28 -35.85 12.48
CA ARG A 410 -0.11 -36.27 12.32
C ARG A 410 -0.90 -36.08 13.60
N ASP A 411 -2.16 -35.71 13.47
CA ASP A 411 -3.05 -35.62 14.62
C ASP A 411 -3.28 -37.01 15.24
N ALA A 412 -3.13 -37.12 16.56
CA ALA A 412 -3.24 -38.40 17.26
C ALA A 412 -4.64 -39.02 17.22
N GLN A 413 -5.70 -38.22 17.05
CA GLN A 413 -7.08 -38.68 17.10
C GLN A 413 -7.62 -39.08 15.73
N ASN A 414 -7.39 -38.24 14.72
CA ASN A 414 -7.98 -38.43 13.39
C ASN A 414 -6.96 -38.75 12.28
N ASN A 415 -5.68 -38.85 12.61
CA ASN A 415 -4.58 -39.15 11.67
C ASN A 415 -4.47 -38.15 10.49
N ALA A 416 -5.02 -36.94 10.64
CA ALA A 416 -4.86 -35.88 9.65
C ALA A 416 -3.41 -35.38 9.61
N ASN A 417 -2.89 -35.09 8.42
CA ASN A 417 -1.56 -34.51 8.26
C ASN A 417 -1.58 -33.03 8.68
N LEU A 418 -0.90 -32.72 9.79
CA LEU A 418 -0.80 -31.37 10.36
C LEU A 418 0.42 -30.62 9.82
N ALA A 419 1.54 -31.30 9.67
CA ALA A 419 2.73 -30.73 9.07
C ALA A 419 3.66 -31.77 8.44
N THR A 420 4.41 -31.37 7.43
CA THR A 420 5.48 -32.15 6.82
C THR A 420 6.74 -31.30 6.74
N LEU A 421 7.84 -31.80 7.27
CA LEU A 421 9.18 -31.25 7.13
C LEU A 421 9.99 -32.21 6.25
N SER A 422 10.38 -31.75 5.07
CA SER A 422 11.21 -32.51 4.15
C SER A 422 12.42 -31.69 3.73
N GLY A 423 13.54 -32.35 3.44
CA GLY A 423 14.69 -31.63 2.94
C GLY A 423 15.79 -32.53 2.41
N SER A 424 16.72 -31.91 1.71
CA SER A 424 17.94 -32.55 1.22
C SER A 424 19.13 -31.63 1.43
N MET A 425 20.27 -32.18 1.82
CA MET A 425 21.54 -31.46 1.90
C MET A 425 22.63 -32.26 1.18
N SER A 426 23.36 -31.62 0.29
CA SER A 426 24.50 -32.23 -0.41
C SER A 426 25.71 -31.31 -0.37
N GLY A 427 26.86 -31.93 -0.18
CA GLY A 427 28.14 -31.26 -0.31
C GLY A 427 28.59 -31.25 -1.76
N THR A 428 29.13 -30.11 -2.22
CA THR A 428 29.80 -30.00 -3.51
C THR A 428 31.16 -29.35 -3.31
N LYS A 429 32.06 -29.47 -4.30
CA LYS A 429 33.36 -28.77 -4.30
C LYS A 429 33.23 -27.25 -4.12
N GLN A 430 32.09 -26.68 -4.50
CA GLN A 430 31.79 -25.25 -4.44
C GLN A 430 31.15 -24.83 -3.11
N GLY A 431 30.67 -25.79 -2.30
CA GLY A 431 30.01 -25.53 -1.02
C GLY A 431 28.77 -26.41 -0.80
N LEU A 432 28.00 -26.05 0.23
CA LEU A 432 26.78 -26.74 0.62
C LEU A 432 25.61 -26.34 -0.30
N ASN A 433 24.86 -27.32 -0.77
CA ASN A 433 23.53 -27.14 -1.34
C ASN A 433 22.50 -27.74 -0.38
N SER A 434 21.51 -26.95 0.04
CA SER A 434 20.38 -27.46 0.82
C SER A 434 19.05 -26.94 0.34
N ASN A 435 18.05 -27.80 0.43
CA ASN A 435 16.64 -27.46 0.24
C ASN A 435 15.87 -28.00 1.44
N ILE A 436 15.15 -27.15 2.15
CA ILE A 436 14.29 -27.55 3.26
C ILE A 436 12.91 -26.97 3.01
N GLN A 437 11.89 -27.81 3.11
CA GLN A 437 10.50 -27.48 2.89
C GLN A 437 9.71 -27.84 4.14
N LEU A 438 8.99 -26.88 4.66
CA LEU A 438 8.07 -27.04 5.77
C LEU A 438 6.67 -26.68 5.28
N SER A 439 5.73 -27.61 5.40
CA SER A 439 4.33 -27.39 5.08
C SER A 439 3.49 -27.65 6.31
N LEU A 440 2.80 -26.65 6.84
CA LEU A 440 1.79 -26.79 7.89
C LEU A 440 0.41 -26.65 7.25
N ARG A 441 -0.56 -27.44 7.70
CA ARG A 441 -1.94 -27.41 7.24
C ARG A 441 -2.88 -27.08 8.39
N GLN A 442 -3.87 -26.24 8.13
CA GLN A 442 -4.91 -25.90 9.09
C GLN A 442 -4.37 -25.41 10.44
N SER A 443 -3.21 -24.75 10.43
CA SER A 443 -2.52 -24.28 11.64
C SER A 443 -3.29 -23.12 12.27
N PRO A 444 -3.60 -23.17 13.59
CA PRO A 444 -4.26 -22.07 14.28
C PRO A 444 -3.40 -20.79 14.25
N LEU A 445 -3.93 -19.70 13.68
CA LEU A 445 -3.21 -18.44 13.52
C LEU A 445 -2.90 -17.76 14.86
N GLN A 446 -3.67 -18.02 15.92
CA GLN A 446 -3.41 -17.48 17.25
C GLN A 446 -1.98 -17.79 17.73
N ARG A 447 -1.49 -18.99 17.37
CA ARG A 447 -0.18 -19.50 17.79
C ARG A 447 0.97 -18.76 17.11
N LEU A 448 0.79 -18.32 15.86
CA LEU A 448 1.81 -17.54 15.15
C LEU A 448 2.02 -16.16 15.77
N THR A 449 0.99 -15.62 16.44
CA THR A 449 1.07 -14.33 17.14
C THR A 449 1.44 -14.45 18.61
N SER A 450 1.44 -15.65 19.20
CA SER A 450 1.58 -15.90 20.65
C SER A 450 2.98 -15.60 21.25
N GLY A 451 3.92 -15.09 20.45
CA GLY A 451 5.26 -14.70 20.92
C GLY A 451 5.81 -13.48 20.20
N VAL A 452 4.95 -12.73 19.48
CA VAL A 452 5.36 -11.58 18.69
C VAL A 452 4.75 -10.32 19.29
N ASP A 453 5.59 -9.47 19.88
CA ASP A 453 5.14 -8.18 20.42
C ASP A 453 4.88 -7.20 19.27
N ASN A 454 3.61 -7.09 18.87
CA ASN A 454 3.18 -6.15 17.85
C ASN A 454 2.49 -4.94 18.49
N LYS A 455 2.90 -3.72 18.13
CA LYS A 455 2.32 -2.48 18.65
C LYS A 455 0.83 -2.32 18.35
N TYR A 456 0.36 -2.85 17.22
CA TYR A 456 -0.96 -2.58 16.66
C TYR A 456 -1.89 -3.79 16.68
N LEU A 457 -1.32 -5.00 16.64
CA LEU A 457 -2.07 -6.25 16.54
C LEU A 457 -2.11 -6.98 17.89
N ALA A 458 -3.31 -7.29 18.38
CA ALA A 458 -3.54 -8.08 19.59
C ALA A 458 -3.49 -9.58 19.30
N GLY A 459 -3.84 -10.00 18.08
CA GLY A 459 -3.78 -11.40 17.66
C GLY A 459 -4.49 -11.65 16.33
N MET A 460 -4.38 -12.89 15.86
CA MET A 460 -5.07 -13.36 14.65
C MET A 460 -5.90 -14.59 14.98
N ASP A 461 -7.17 -14.59 14.58
CA ASP A 461 -8.03 -15.75 14.61
C ASP A 461 -8.12 -16.41 13.23
N GLY A 462 -8.46 -17.70 13.23
CA GLY A 462 -8.63 -18.50 12.02
C GLY A 462 -7.55 -19.56 11.88
N LYS A 463 -7.58 -20.24 10.74
CA LYS A 463 -6.61 -21.29 10.39
C LYS A 463 -5.90 -20.91 9.10
N ALA A 464 -4.63 -21.28 9.01
CA ALA A 464 -3.85 -21.08 7.80
C ALA A 464 -3.01 -22.29 7.41
N ASP A 465 -2.84 -22.43 6.10
CA ASP A 465 -1.83 -23.28 5.52
C ASP A 465 -0.55 -22.45 5.35
N ILE A 466 0.57 -22.98 5.83
CA ILE A 466 1.86 -22.29 5.83
C ILE A 466 2.83 -23.15 5.03
N ARG A 467 3.51 -22.55 4.05
CA ARG A 467 4.58 -23.21 3.29
C ARG A 467 5.82 -22.37 3.39
N ALA A 468 6.89 -22.94 3.92
CA ALA A 468 8.22 -22.34 3.95
C ALA A 468 9.17 -23.19 3.13
N VAL A 469 9.94 -22.56 2.24
CA VAL A 469 10.98 -23.19 1.43
C VAL A 469 12.27 -22.41 1.65
N LEU A 470 13.26 -23.09 2.21
CA LEU A 470 14.61 -22.59 2.38
C LEU A 470 15.50 -23.24 1.31
N ASN A 471 16.22 -22.43 0.54
CA ASN A 471 17.28 -22.91 -0.35
C ASN A 471 18.58 -22.23 0.04
N ASP A 472 19.61 -23.02 0.33
CA ASP A 472 20.97 -22.54 0.57
C ASP A 472 21.87 -23.10 -0.53
N THR A 473 22.50 -22.22 -1.28
CA THR A 473 23.50 -22.53 -2.30
C THR A 473 24.79 -21.78 -1.97
N PRO A 474 25.93 -22.13 -2.57
CA PRO A 474 27.18 -21.41 -2.37
C PRO A 474 27.08 -19.90 -2.63
N GLU A 475 26.18 -19.47 -3.52
CA GLU A 475 26.03 -18.08 -3.94
C GLU A 475 24.92 -17.33 -3.20
N SER A 476 23.91 -18.06 -2.69
CA SER A 476 22.71 -17.44 -2.14
C SER A 476 21.99 -18.29 -1.10
N LEU A 477 21.46 -17.64 -0.08
CA LEU A 477 20.46 -18.19 0.83
C LEU A 477 19.12 -17.52 0.55
N SER A 478 18.08 -18.30 0.28
CA SER A 478 16.72 -17.80 0.08
C SER A 478 15.72 -18.51 0.98
N LEU A 479 14.77 -17.74 1.51
CA LEU A 479 13.62 -18.23 2.24
C LEU A 479 12.36 -17.65 1.61
N ALA A 480 11.49 -18.52 1.11
CA ALA A 480 10.17 -18.19 0.64
C ALA A 480 9.13 -18.73 1.62
N LEU A 481 8.37 -17.84 2.25
CA LEU A 481 7.28 -18.17 3.16
C LEU A 481 5.97 -17.70 2.55
N ARG A 482 5.01 -18.62 2.42
CA ARG A 482 3.64 -18.35 1.98
C ARG A 482 2.68 -18.76 3.09
N ILE A 483 1.79 -17.85 3.48
CA ILE A 483 0.71 -18.09 4.44
C ILE A 483 -0.60 -17.88 3.70
N GLU A 484 -1.48 -18.87 3.73
CA GLU A 484 -2.84 -18.82 3.17
C GLU A 484 -3.85 -19.10 4.28
N GLY A 485 -4.48 -18.06 4.80
CA GLY A 485 -5.51 -18.15 5.82
C GLY A 485 -6.91 -18.01 5.24
N ARG A 486 -7.87 -18.75 5.80
CA ARG A 486 -9.30 -18.63 5.44
C ARG A 486 -10.11 -18.19 6.65
N ASP A 487 -11.08 -17.31 6.43
CA ASP A 487 -11.88 -16.68 7.48
C ASP A 487 -11.00 -16.11 8.61
N VAL A 488 -10.03 -15.28 8.24
CA VAL A 488 -9.06 -14.71 9.19
C VAL A 488 -9.62 -13.45 9.84
N GLY A 489 -9.55 -13.37 11.16
CA GLY A 489 -9.85 -12.16 11.92
C GLY A 489 -8.58 -11.56 12.51
N LEU A 490 -8.23 -10.32 12.14
CA LEU A 490 -7.14 -9.57 12.77
C LEU A 490 -7.72 -8.72 13.89
N LYS A 491 -7.34 -9.00 15.13
CA LYS A 491 -7.73 -8.23 16.31
C LYS A 491 -6.72 -7.10 16.53
N LEU A 492 -7.19 -5.87 16.50
CA LEU A 492 -6.37 -4.70 16.82
C LEU A 492 -6.25 -4.54 18.34
N LYS A 493 -5.12 -3.98 18.80
CA LYS A 493 -4.98 -3.56 20.20
C LYS A 493 -5.83 -2.29 20.42
N PRO A 494 -6.66 -2.23 21.48
CA PRO A 494 -7.42 -1.03 21.80
C PRO A 494 -6.47 0.14 22.11
N ASP A 495 -6.87 1.36 21.72
CA ASP A 495 -6.10 2.60 21.89
C ASP A 495 -4.71 2.60 21.21
N SER A 496 -4.44 1.62 20.33
CA SER A 496 -3.19 1.57 19.54
C SER A 496 -3.19 2.55 18.36
N MET A 497 -4.37 3.06 17.99
CA MET A 497 -4.60 3.98 16.89
C MET A 497 -5.73 4.97 17.26
N GLY A 498 -5.94 6.02 16.47
CA GLY A 498 -7.10 6.90 16.64
C GLY A 498 -8.43 6.13 16.50
N LYS A 499 -9.43 6.46 17.32
CA LYS A 499 -10.72 5.73 17.42
C LYS A 499 -11.42 5.48 16.09
N ASP A 500 -11.39 6.45 15.18
CA ASP A 500 -12.01 6.29 13.85
C ASP A 500 -11.25 5.31 12.96
N MET A 501 -9.92 5.34 12.98
CA MET A 501 -9.07 4.38 12.26
C MET A 501 -9.21 2.98 12.85
N GLU A 502 -9.27 2.87 14.17
CA GLU A 502 -9.52 1.60 14.86
C GLU A 502 -10.87 1.03 14.46
N ARG A 503 -11.94 1.84 14.44
CA ARG A 503 -13.27 1.41 13.98
C ARG A 503 -13.26 0.97 12.52
N LEU A 504 -12.60 1.72 11.65
CA LEU A 504 -12.45 1.44 10.22
C LEU A 504 -11.72 0.13 9.96
N LEU A 505 -10.51 0.01 10.52
CA LEU A 505 -9.68 -1.15 10.35
C LEU A 505 -10.33 -2.36 11.00
N SER A 506 -10.95 -2.22 12.18
CA SER A 506 -11.73 -3.30 12.78
C SER A 506 -12.83 -3.79 11.84
N ALA A 507 -13.58 -2.92 11.17
CA ALA A 507 -14.60 -3.35 10.22
C ALA A 507 -14.04 -4.15 9.03
N VAL A 508 -12.82 -3.85 8.57
CA VAL A 508 -12.17 -4.54 7.45
C VAL A 508 -11.42 -5.79 7.90
N LEU A 509 -10.86 -5.76 9.10
CA LEU A 509 -9.96 -6.78 9.64
C LEU A 509 -10.69 -7.86 10.44
N THR A 510 -11.96 -7.65 10.83
CA THR A 510 -12.74 -8.64 11.60
C THR A 510 -12.96 -9.94 10.83
N ARG A 511 -13.15 -9.86 9.51
CA ARG A 511 -13.36 -11.05 8.67
C ARG A 511 -12.76 -10.87 7.27
N ILE A 512 -11.67 -11.58 7.03
CA ILE A 512 -10.99 -11.66 5.74
C ILE A 512 -11.20 -13.08 5.20
N ASP A 513 -11.97 -13.20 4.12
CA ASP A 513 -12.32 -14.51 3.55
C ASP A 513 -11.09 -15.32 3.15
N LEU A 514 -10.12 -14.66 2.51
CA LEU A 514 -8.84 -15.23 2.12
C LEU A 514 -7.72 -14.23 2.39
N LEU A 515 -6.79 -14.59 3.28
CA LEU A 515 -5.57 -13.85 3.53
C LEU A 515 -4.39 -14.59 2.90
N THR A 516 -3.69 -13.96 1.98
CA THR A 516 -2.43 -14.46 1.42
C THR A 516 -1.31 -13.52 1.80
N VAL A 517 -0.26 -14.08 2.41
CA VAL A 517 0.97 -13.34 2.74
C VAL A 517 2.15 -14.10 2.18
N ASP A 518 2.92 -13.43 1.32
CA ASP A 518 4.14 -13.93 0.71
C ASP A 518 5.34 -13.12 1.20
N LEU A 519 6.25 -13.78 1.91
CA LEU A 519 7.52 -13.23 2.36
C LEU A 519 8.66 -13.91 1.58
N ALA A 520 9.48 -13.12 0.89
CA ALA A 520 10.67 -13.58 0.21
C ALA A 520 11.90 -12.88 0.80
N TYR A 521 12.77 -13.66 1.44
CA TYR A 521 14.08 -13.24 1.92
C TYR A 521 15.16 -13.84 1.04
N VAL A 522 16.11 -13.03 0.58
CA VAL A 522 17.25 -13.47 -0.21
C VAL A 522 18.52 -12.79 0.30
N ARG A 523 19.53 -13.59 0.65
CA ARG A 523 20.88 -13.18 1.01
C ARG A 523 21.83 -13.68 -0.07
N THR A 524 22.44 -12.79 -0.84
CA THR A 524 23.42 -13.14 -1.89
C THR A 524 24.80 -12.62 -1.53
N THR A 525 25.84 -13.36 -1.88
CA THR A 525 27.21 -12.87 -1.81
C THR A 525 27.55 -12.13 -3.11
N GLY A 526 27.82 -10.82 -3.01
CA GLY A 526 28.21 -10.00 -4.15
C GLY A 526 29.61 -10.37 -4.69
N PRO A 527 29.94 -9.95 -5.93
CA PRO A 527 31.28 -10.15 -6.50
C PRO A 527 32.42 -9.51 -5.68
N ASP A 528 32.06 -8.49 -4.88
CA ASP A 528 32.93 -7.79 -3.93
C ASP A 528 33.05 -8.49 -2.57
N GLY A 529 32.47 -9.69 -2.43
CA GLY A 529 32.42 -10.44 -1.17
C GLY A 529 31.44 -9.87 -0.13
N LYS A 530 30.68 -8.82 -0.45
CA LYS A 530 29.72 -8.23 0.47
C LYS A 530 28.38 -8.96 0.43
N LEU A 531 27.83 -9.24 1.61
CA LEU A 531 26.49 -9.82 1.73
C LEU A 531 25.43 -8.75 1.42
N ARG A 532 24.53 -9.06 0.49
CA ARG A 532 23.37 -8.24 0.16
C ARG A 532 22.11 -8.98 0.56
N THR A 533 21.25 -8.32 1.32
CA THR A 533 20.00 -8.90 1.82
C THR A 533 18.82 -8.13 1.23
N THR A 534 17.90 -8.85 0.60
CA THR A 534 16.63 -8.31 0.12
C THR A 534 15.50 -9.03 0.84
N THR A 535 14.56 -8.26 1.41
CA THR A 535 13.31 -8.79 1.97
C THR A 535 12.14 -8.17 1.23
N ARG A 536 11.23 -8.98 0.72
CA ARG A 536 10.00 -8.54 0.06
C ARG A 536 8.81 -9.18 0.76
N LEU A 537 7.85 -8.36 1.16
CA LEU A 537 6.57 -8.79 1.72
C LEU A 537 5.46 -8.38 0.75
N ARG A 538 4.57 -9.30 0.42
CA ARG A 538 3.39 -9.06 -0.40
C ARG A 538 2.18 -9.65 0.29
N SER A 539 1.04 -8.96 0.21
CA SER A 539 -0.23 -9.52 0.66
C SER A 539 -1.38 -9.05 -0.20
N ASN A 540 -2.39 -9.92 -0.35
CA ASN A 540 -3.67 -9.54 -0.94
C ASN A 540 -4.51 -8.63 -0.02
N LEU A 541 -4.08 -8.44 1.23
CA LEU A 541 -4.71 -7.49 2.15
C LEU A 541 -4.45 -6.04 1.75
N GLU A 542 -3.35 -5.74 1.06
CA GLU A 542 -3.02 -4.39 0.58
C GLU A 542 -4.05 -3.81 -0.40
N PRO A 543 -4.41 -4.48 -1.52
CA PRO A 543 -5.45 -3.98 -2.41
C PRO A 543 -6.83 -3.95 -1.75
N LEU A 544 -7.14 -4.90 -0.85
CA LEU A 544 -8.40 -4.93 -0.10
C LEU A 544 -8.52 -3.72 0.85
N LEU A 545 -7.47 -3.44 1.62
CA LEU A 545 -7.38 -2.28 2.50
C LEU A 545 -7.43 -0.97 1.69
N ASN A 546 -6.68 -0.88 0.59
CA ASN A 546 -6.68 0.31 -0.27
C ASN A 546 -8.09 0.62 -0.79
N ALA A 547 -8.82 -0.37 -1.29
CA ALA A 547 -10.17 -0.15 -1.82
C ALA A 547 -11.15 0.34 -0.75
N ARG A 548 -11.10 -0.27 0.45
CA ARG A 548 -12.00 0.08 1.56
C ARG A 548 -11.65 1.42 2.21
N LEU A 549 -10.36 1.69 2.39
CA LEU A 549 -9.88 2.96 2.93
C LEU A 549 -10.21 4.11 1.97
N ARG A 550 -10.01 3.93 0.66
CA ARG A 550 -10.44 4.90 -0.36
C ARG A 550 -11.94 5.17 -0.27
N ALA A 551 -12.78 4.13 -0.24
CA ALA A 551 -14.22 4.31 -0.15
C ALA A 551 -14.66 5.11 1.10
N TYR A 552 -13.98 4.92 2.24
CA TYR A 552 -14.25 5.72 3.43
C TYR A 552 -13.79 7.16 3.29
N VAL A 553 -12.56 7.37 2.81
CA VAL A 553 -12.00 8.72 2.60
C VAL A 553 -12.86 9.47 1.58
N ASP A 554 -13.27 8.83 0.49
CA ASP A 554 -14.17 9.40 -0.50
C ASP A 554 -15.50 9.80 0.13
N ALA A 555 -16.06 8.97 1.02
CA ALA A 555 -17.30 9.30 1.72
C ALA A 555 -17.14 10.49 2.68
N GLU A 556 -16.03 10.55 3.42
CA GLU A 556 -15.75 11.62 4.38
C GLU A 556 -15.41 12.94 3.67
N VAL A 557 -14.60 12.89 2.60
CA VAL A 557 -14.31 14.02 1.72
C VAL A 557 -15.59 14.50 1.03
N ALA A 558 -16.47 13.60 0.59
CA ALA A 558 -17.75 13.99 -0.02
C ALA A 558 -18.71 14.61 1.00
N LYS A 559 -18.69 14.16 2.26
CA LYS A 559 -19.46 14.78 3.33
C LYS A 559 -18.90 16.17 3.66
N PHE A 560 -17.59 16.27 3.79
CA PHE A 560 -16.88 17.53 4.02
C PHE A 560 -17.13 18.55 2.91
N ASN A 561 -16.91 18.16 1.65
CA ASN A 561 -17.11 19.01 0.48
C ASN A 561 -18.57 19.47 0.37
N ARG A 562 -19.55 18.66 0.80
CA ARG A 562 -20.96 19.09 0.89
C ARG A 562 -21.17 20.15 1.96
N GLU A 563 -20.67 19.93 3.18
CA GLU A 563 -20.81 20.88 4.28
C GLU A 563 -20.08 22.21 3.98
N LEU A 564 -18.88 22.15 3.41
CA LEU A 564 -18.11 23.31 2.97
C LEU A 564 -18.86 24.11 1.89
N ARG A 565 -19.40 23.42 0.89
CA ARG A 565 -20.21 24.03 -0.17
C ARG A 565 -21.44 24.71 0.41
N THR A 566 -22.18 24.06 1.30
CA THR A 566 -23.37 24.65 1.94
C THR A 566 -23.03 25.90 2.74
N ARG A 567 -21.93 25.91 3.49
CA ARG A 567 -21.50 27.10 4.25
C ARG A 567 -21.03 28.23 3.34
N PHE A 568 -20.19 27.92 2.34
CA PHE A 568 -19.69 28.89 1.36
C PHE A 568 -20.85 29.53 0.57
N ASP A 569 -21.77 28.70 0.07
CA ASP A 569 -22.94 29.18 -0.67
C ASP A 569 -23.81 30.09 0.22
N ALA A 570 -24.03 29.74 1.49
CA ALA A 570 -24.81 30.56 2.42
C ALA A 570 -24.16 31.94 2.70
N GLU A 571 -22.85 31.99 2.95
CA GLU A 571 -22.14 33.26 3.21
C GLU A 571 -22.08 34.15 1.97
N VAL A 572 -21.79 33.57 0.80
CA VAL A 572 -21.71 34.31 -0.46
C VAL A 572 -23.10 34.77 -0.92
N ASP A 573 -24.12 33.93 -0.82
CA ASP A 573 -25.49 34.31 -1.19
C ASP A 573 -26.04 35.40 -0.26
N GLN A 574 -25.72 35.37 1.04
CA GLN A 574 -26.07 36.44 1.96
C GLN A 574 -25.41 37.77 1.57
N ALA A 575 -24.14 37.74 1.17
CA ALA A 575 -23.41 38.94 0.74
C ALA A 575 -23.89 39.47 -0.63
N LEU A 576 -24.35 38.60 -1.52
CA LEU A 576 -24.83 38.95 -2.88
C LEU A 576 -26.35 39.18 -2.95
N ALA A 577 -27.10 38.96 -1.86
CA ALA A 577 -28.55 39.17 -1.83
C ALA A 577 -28.98 40.59 -2.23
N PRO A 578 -28.33 41.69 -1.76
CA PRO A 578 -28.69 43.05 -2.15
C PRO A 578 -28.51 43.30 -3.66
N LEU A 579 -27.40 42.80 -4.22
CA LEU A 579 -27.13 42.85 -5.65
C LEU A 579 -28.23 42.13 -6.46
N LYS A 580 -28.58 40.91 -6.08
CA LYS A 580 -29.62 40.13 -6.77
C LYS A 580 -30.96 40.85 -6.74
N GLN A 581 -31.36 41.36 -5.57
CA GLN A 581 -32.60 42.10 -5.41
C GLN A 581 -32.64 43.38 -6.27
N LYS A 582 -31.54 44.14 -6.32
CA LYS A 582 -31.44 45.35 -7.14
C LYS A 582 -31.42 45.03 -8.64
N LEU A 583 -30.78 43.93 -9.04
CA LEU A 583 -30.72 43.48 -10.43
C LEU A 583 -32.09 43.01 -10.93
N ASP A 584 -32.80 42.21 -10.14
CA ASP A 584 -34.17 41.76 -10.46
C ASP A 584 -35.15 42.96 -10.55
N GLY A 585 -34.92 44.01 -9.75
CA GLY A 585 -35.70 45.25 -9.79
C GLY A 585 -35.34 46.23 -10.92
N PHE A 586 -34.32 45.94 -11.74
CA PHE A 586 -33.87 46.83 -12.82
C PHE A 586 -34.69 46.67 -14.11
N ASP A 587 -35.57 45.68 -14.23
CA ASP A 587 -36.40 45.50 -15.43
C ASP A 587 -37.51 46.56 -15.52
N GLN A 588 -37.24 47.60 -16.31
CA GLN A 588 -38.19 48.67 -16.63
C GLN A 588 -38.56 48.67 -18.12
N SER A 589 -38.34 47.56 -18.83
CA SER A 589 -38.56 47.45 -20.28
C SER A 589 -40.04 47.56 -20.67
N GLY A 590 -40.95 47.21 -19.76
CA GLY A 590 -42.40 47.24 -19.98
C GLY A 590 -42.98 48.65 -20.15
N THR A 591 -42.48 49.65 -19.41
CA THR A 591 -43.00 51.03 -19.44
C THR A 591 -42.64 51.75 -20.75
N LEU A 592 -41.40 51.61 -21.20
CA LEU A 592 -40.95 52.15 -22.50
C LEU A 592 -41.64 51.46 -23.69
N SER A 593 -41.89 50.15 -23.58
CA SER A 593 -42.59 49.40 -24.62
C SER A 593 -44.05 49.83 -24.76
N ALA A 594 -44.73 50.12 -23.65
CA ALA A 594 -46.10 50.64 -23.66
C ALA A 594 -46.17 52.04 -24.30
N ALA A 595 -45.29 52.96 -23.88
CA ALA A 595 -45.23 54.33 -24.41
C ALA A 595 -44.93 54.36 -25.92
N LEU A 596 -44.02 53.51 -26.39
CA LEU A 596 -43.71 53.38 -27.81
C LEU A 596 -44.93 52.85 -28.60
N GLY A 597 -45.65 51.87 -28.04
CA GLY A 597 -46.85 51.32 -28.66
C GLY A 597 -47.98 52.35 -28.80
N ASP A 598 -48.12 53.28 -27.86
CA ASP A 598 -49.13 54.34 -27.94
C ASP A 598 -48.74 55.44 -28.93
N ALA A 599 -47.45 55.79 -29.03
CA ALA A 599 -46.95 56.69 -30.07
C ALA A 599 -47.15 56.12 -31.49
N ASP A 600 -46.88 54.82 -31.68
CA ASP A 600 -47.05 54.13 -32.96
C ASP A 600 -48.53 54.10 -33.42
N LYS A 601 -49.48 53.88 -32.49
CA LYS A 601 -50.91 53.95 -32.81
C LYS A 601 -51.33 55.35 -33.25
N LEU A 602 -50.80 56.39 -32.60
CA LEU A 602 -51.14 57.77 -32.89
C LEU A 602 -50.58 58.21 -34.25
N ASP A 603 -49.36 57.82 -34.59
CA ASP A 603 -48.77 58.08 -35.90
C ASP A 603 -49.52 57.37 -37.04
N ALA A 604 -49.95 56.12 -36.82
CA ALA A 604 -50.79 55.40 -37.78
C ALA A 604 -52.13 56.12 -38.05
N ALA A 605 -52.78 56.64 -37.00
CA ALA A 605 -54.02 57.42 -37.13
C ALA A 605 -53.80 58.73 -37.90
N ARG A 606 -52.71 59.44 -37.59
CA ARG A 606 -52.28 60.67 -38.26
C ARG A 606 -51.96 60.45 -39.74
N ALA A 607 -51.21 59.39 -40.08
CA ALA A 607 -50.82 59.07 -41.45
C ALA A 607 -52.03 58.77 -42.35
N LYS A 608 -53.01 58.04 -41.81
CA LYS A 608 -54.27 57.78 -42.50
C LYS A 608 -55.04 59.08 -42.80
N LEU A 609 -55.09 59.99 -41.81
CA LEU A 609 -55.76 61.27 -41.97
C LEU A 609 -55.07 62.18 -42.99
N GLU A 610 -53.73 62.26 -42.97
CA GLU A 610 -52.95 63.00 -43.98
C GLU A 610 -53.26 62.50 -45.39
N GLN A 611 -53.24 61.17 -45.59
CA GLN A 611 -53.54 60.55 -46.88
C GLN A 611 -54.95 60.91 -47.38
N ASP A 612 -55.95 60.89 -46.49
CA ASP A 612 -57.33 61.27 -46.84
C ASP A 612 -57.44 62.75 -47.24
N LEU A 613 -56.74 63.66 -46.55
CA LEU A 613 -56.73 65.09 -46.89
C LEU A 613 -55.98 65.38 -48.19
N GLU A 614 -54.83 64.73 -48.43
CA GLU A 614 -54.10 64.84 -49.69
C GLU A 614 -54.92 64.35 -50.89
N GLN A 615 -55.66 63.25 -50.72
CA GLN A 615 -56.57 62.74 -51.75
C GLN A 615 -57.68 63.74 -52.06
N LYS A 616 -58.25 64.41 -51.05
CA LYS A 616 -59.26 65.47 -51.24
C LYS A 616 -58.69 66.67 -52.01
N ILE A 617 -57.45 67.09 -51.72
CA ILE A 617 -56.78 68.16 -52.49
C ILE A 617 -56.59 67.73 -53.94
N LYS A 618 -56.03 66.55 -54.20
CA LYS A 618 -55.79 66.04 -55.56
C LYS A 618 -57.11 65.89 -56.35
N ALA A 619 -58.17 65.41 -55.70
CA ALA A 619 -59.48 65.27 -56.33
C ALA A 619 -60.06 66.64 -56.73
N GLU A 620 -59.96 67.65 -55.88
CA GLU A 620 -60.45 68.99 -56.21
C GLU A 620 -59.56 69.69 -57.25
N GLU A 621 -58.23 69.53 -57.19
CA GLU A 621 -57.32 70.01 -58.25
C GLU A 621 -57.66 69.41 -59.62
N ASN A 622 -57.93 68.10 -59.68
CA ASN A 622 -58.35 67.43 -60.91
C ASN A 622 -59.71 67.94 -61.39
N ARG A 623 -60.65 68.19 -60.48
CA ARG A 623 -61.97 68.76 -60.79
C ARG A 623 -61.89 70.19 -61.32
N LEU A 624 -61.04 71.02 -60.73
CA LEU A 624 -60.81 72.40 -61.18
C LEU A 624 -60.09 72.43 -62.53
N LYS A 625 -59.09 71.56 -62.75
CA LYS A 625 -58.43 71.37 -64.07
C LYS A 625 -59.42 70.92 -65.14
N SER A 626 -60.28 69.95 -64.84
CA SER A 626 -61.35 69.49 -65.75
C SER A 626 -62.33 70.62 -66.08
N LYS A 627 -62.83 71.37 -65.08
CA LYS A 627 -63.71 72.53 -65.34
C LYS A 627 -63.04 73.65 -66.13
N ALA A 628 -61.74 73.89 -65.90
CA ALA A 628 -60.97 74.87 -66.65
C ALA A 628 -60.79 74.44 -68.11
N ASN A 629 -60.46 73.17 -68.35
CA ASN A 629 -60.38 72.58 -69.69
C ASN A 629 -61.75 72.62 -70.40
N ASP A 630 -62.84 72.21 -69.74
CA ASP A 630 -64.19 72.28 -70.31
C ASP A 630 -64.59 73.72 -70.69
N ARG A 631 -64.19 74.72 -69.90
CA ARG A 631 -64.43 76.14 -70.22
C ARG A 631 -63.57 76.61 -71.40
N LEU A 632 -62.31 76.19 -71.45
CA LEU A 632 -61.40 76.46 -72.56
C LEU A 632 -61.92 75.83 -73.86
N ASP A 633 -62.38 74.58 -73.80
CA ASP A 633 -62.92 73.86 -74.95
C ASP A 633 -64.24 74.48 -75.43
N LYS A 634 -65.16 74.84 -74.51
CA LYS A 634 -66.37 75.61 -74.86
C LYS A 634 -66.07 76.99 -75.45
N GLN A 635 -65.00 77.65 -75.01
CA GLN A 635 -64.58 78.93 -75.61
C GLN A 635 -63.95 78.74 -76.99
N LYS A 636 -63.13 77.70 -77.18
CA LYS A 636 -62.59 77.31 -78.49
C LYS A 636 -63.71 76.96 -79.46
N GLU A 637 -64.70 76.16 -79.03
CA GLU A 637 -65.85 75.79 -79.85
C GLU A 637 -66.72 77.01 -80.21
N LYS A 638 -66.92 77.96 -79.28
CA LYS A 638 -67.57 79.26 -79.58
C LYS A 638 -66.77 80.11 -80.57
N LEU A 639 -65.44 80.12 -80.47
CA LEU A 639 -64.56 80.82 -81.41
C LEU A 639 -64.56 80.17 -82.78
N GLU A 640 -64.50 78.84 -82.86
CA GLU A 640 -64.60 78.07 -84.10
C GLU A 640 -65.97 78.23 -84.78
N ASN A 641 -67.06 78.20 -84.01
CA ASN A 641 -68.41 78.45 -84.54
C ASN A 641 -68.57 79.90 -85.04
N LYS A 642 -67.97 80.89 -84.37
CA LYS A 642 -67.88 82.27 -84.88
C LYS A 642 -67.02 82.41 -86.14
N LEU A 643 -65.93 81.64 -86.23
CA LEU A 643 -65.06 81.61 -87.41
C LEU A 643 -65.75 80.93 -88.61
N LYS A 644 -66.56 79.90 -88.36
CA LYS A 644 -67.40 79.24 -89.37
C LYS A 644 -68.57 80.11 -89.85
N SER A 645 -69.07 81.05 -89.03
CA SER A 645 -70.09 82.03 -89.45
C SER A 645 -69.55 83.26 -90.20
N LEU A 646 -68.23 83.34 -90.38
CA LEU A 646 -67.52 84.43 -91.08
C LEU A 646 -66.92 84.00 -92.44
N ARG A 647 -67.16 82.74 -92.84
CA ARG A 647 -66.96 82.20 -94.19
C ARG A 647 -68.32 81.81 -94.76
#